data_AF-A0AAE0TLX6-F1
#
_entry.id   AF-A0AAE0TLX6-F1
#
_cell.length_a   1.000
_cell.length_b   1.000
_cell.length_c   1.000
_cell.angle_alpha   90.00
_cell.angle_beta   90.00
_cell.angle_gamma   90.00
#
_symmetry.space_group_name_H-M   'P 1'
#
loop_
_entity.id
_entity.type
_entity.pdbx_description
1 polymer ?
#
loop_
_entity_poly.entity_id
_entity_poly.type
_entity_poly.pdbx_seq_one_letter_code
_entity_poly.pdbx_strand_id
1 'polypeptide(L)'
;MPYLYHLVLSIGEEQDISQRVGFRKVELKDGMIKVNGEGVVFRGANRHEHHPTLGRAVPFEFMKQDLLLMKMHNLNSVRTSHAPSDPRLYDLCDELGLWGLNEADLGCHGFETIADANLDPAQKALPFFERQQVTKKDAAAWTSDSLAWREAYVDRAQQMVMRDKLHPSVIIWSFGNEAFYGRNHTAMAEWIYAADPTRLVHYEPALDAADVDMHSRTYPHIHETSSLSPKIMLGLSVWSFASSYMRWAPDRDGTNTPYYAYGGDFGDEPNDGKFVMDGVLDSDHKPNSGLQEYKKAIEPVQLVHFDGKQVTVTNRYDFITLNGLVCSWQITSDDGLMVKLTLPESAISTSRQEVLVKLSFKLKDDTTWAVAGHEVAAIQVSTTPTSIVSRVPSTATSRLNVMEKGAILELSGTTSTWTFDRAFSHLTSGAKNGQEHLAALVTPTFYRAVADNDAPQDCWDWKDRKLDKAKVQMRSFNWNQEDDGVVKVTVEQKFMPFVLSWSIDLVVIYAMSPHGGLTIEVKGTPTGLNLRKTLSLLGVTLGLHKDFQHVKWFGRGPGESYKDMKLAQSVGLYTNTVPGLWTGPEFPQECSNRTDNRWLELSNESNDTTLNVQLMQPEDNTKRYLLSFMASVYDDKDIDAAKHPYELERKKKDFVVLRLGADHHGLGTGSCGPKTLAEYGLKTHPFEFALKAAVAYNTKVRHGCSRWRRDSSSPGTWIAHPLSSRLQAAQASQP
;
A
#
# COMPACT_ATOMS: atom_id res chain seq x y z
N MET A 1 9.55 30.20 4.06
CA MET A 1 8.19 30.81 3.96
C MET A 1 8.05 31.43 2.58
N PRO A 2 6.88 31.36 1.95
CA PRO A 2 6.61 32.00 0.66
C PRO A 2 6.33 33.50 0.87
N TYR A 3 7.37 34.30 0.97
CA TYR A 3 7.21 35.75 1.16
C TYR A 3 6.65 36.40 -0.10
N LEU A 4 5.46 37.01 0.05
CA LEU A 4 4.78 37.75 -1.03
C LEU A 4 4.71 39.24 -0.69
N TYR A 5 4.84 40.06 -1.71
CA TYR A 5 4.67 41.51 -1.68
C TYR A 5 3.45 41.88 -2.52
N HIS A 6 2.84 43.04 -2.24
CA HIS A 6 1.78 43.60 -3.07
C HIS A 6 2.37 44.71 -3.94
N LEU A 7 2.35 44.51 -5.25
CA LEU A 7 2.60 45.56 -6.23
C LEU A 7 1.25 46.20 -6.59
N VAL A 8 1.11 47.50 -6.38
CA VAL A 8 -0.07 48.27 -6.78
C VAL A 8 0.35 49.21 -7.91
N LEU A 9 -0.36 49.13 -9.03
CA LEU A 9 -0.18 49.96 -10.21
C LEU A 9 -1.41 50.87 -10.32
N SER A 10 -1.19 52.17 -10.16
CA SER A 10 -2.24 53.19 -10.25
C SER A 10 -2.15 53.93 -11.59
N ILE A 11 -3.27 54.05 -12.30
CA ILE A 11 -3.39 54.83 -13.55
C ILE A 11 -4.39 55.97 -13.29
N GLY A 12 -3.88 57.19 -13.14
CA GLY A 12 -4.70 58.31 -12.68
C GLY A 12 -5.11 58.16 -11.21
N GLU A 13 -6.23 58.77 -10.81
CA GLU A 13 -6.66 58.83 -9.40
C GLU A 13 -7.69 57.73 -9.02
N GLU A 14 -8.26 57.00 -9.98
CA GLU A 14 -9.40 56.09 -9.73
C GLU A 14 -9.19 54.64 -10.17
N GLN A 15 -8.04 54.30 -10.78
CA GLN A 15 -7.81 52.96 -11.32
C GLN A 15 -6.56 52.32 -10.72
N ASP A 16 -6.76 51.33 -9.86
CA ASP A 16 -5.71 50.54 -9.25
C ASP A 16 -5.80 49.08 -9.71
N ILE A 17 -4.65 48.49 -10.03
CA ILE A 17 -4.48 47.04 -10.20
C ILE A 17 -3.47 46.56 -9.18
N SER A 18 -3.80 45.49 -8.45
CA SER A 18 -2.89 44.86 -7.48
C SER A 18 -2.45 43.48 -7.94
N GLN A 19 -1.15 43.18 -7.80
CA GLN A 19 -0.57 41.87 -8.06
C GLN A 19 0.28 41.42 -6.87
N ARG A 20 0.13 40.16 -6.44
CA ARG A 20 1.07 39.55 -5.50
C ARG A 20 2.34 39.14 -6.24
N VAL A 21 3.50 39.52 -5.72
CA VAL A 21 4.81 39.24 -6.31
C VAL A 21 5.75 38.59 -5.31
N GLY A 22 6.58 37.66 -5.77
CA GLY A 22 7.59 36.99 -4.96
C GLY A 22 8.97 37.13 -5.60
N PHE A 23 9.96 37.54 -4.83
CA PHE A 23 11.34 37.66 -5.32
C PHE A 23 12.00 36.28 -5.35
N ARG A 24 12.24 35.79 -6.55
CA ARG A 24 13.01 34.58 -6.78
C ARG A 24 13.81 34.66 -8.07
N LYS A 25 14.85 33.84 -8.17
CA LYS A 25 15.61 33.60 -9.40
C LYS A 25 15.67 32.10 -9.65
N VAL A 26 15.16 31.64 -10.79
CA VAL A 26 15.26 30.24 -11.24
C VAL A 26 16.40 30.16 -12.25
N GLU A 27 17.28 29.19 -12.08
CA GLU A 27 18.42 28.99 -12.98
C GLU A 27 18.71 27.49 -13.14
N LEU A 28 19.16 27.10 -14.33
CA LEU A 28 19.83 25.83 -14.54
C LEU A 28 21.34 26.06 -14.44
N LYS A 29 21.99 25.53 -13.40
CA LYS A 29 23.43 25.72 -13.17
C LYS A 29 24.07 24.45 -12.64
N ASP A 30 25.21 24.06 -13.23
CA ASP A 30 25.95 22.84 -12.90
C ASP A 30 25.10 21.56 -13.04
N GLY A 31 24.15 21.56 -13.98
CA GLY A 31 23.20 20.46 -14.20
C GLY A 31 22.10 20.35 -13.14
N MET A 32 21.90 21.37 -12.31
CA MET A 32 20.86 21.42 -11.27
C MET A 32 19.92 22.59 -11.47
N ILE A 33 18.63 22.36 -11.23
CA ILE A 33 17.66 23.45 -11.08
C ILE A 33 17.90 24.09 -9.72
N LYS A 34 18.18 25.40 -9.75
CA LYS A 34 18.42 26.20 -8.55
C LYS A 34 17.39 27.30 -8.45
N VAL A 35 16.93 27.54 -7.22
CA VAL A 35 16.14 28.72 -6.87
C VAL A 35 16.91 29.52 -5.83
N ASN A 36 17.17 30.79 -6.12
CA ASN A 36 17.96 31.68 -5.25
C ASN A 36 19.35 31.10 -4.88
N GLY A 37 19.96 30.34 -5.80
CA GLY A 37 21.27 29.73 -5.62
C GLY A 37 21.27 28.32 -4.98
N GLU A 38 20.14 27.89 -4.41
CA GLU A 38 20.00 26.57 -3.77
C GLU A 38 19.36 25.55 -4.72
N GLY A 39 19.87 24.32 -4.71
CA GLY A 39 19.30 23.23 -5.50
C GLY A 39 17.94 22.80 -4.96
N VAL A 40 16.95 22.65 -5.85
CA VAL A 40 15.61 22.20 -5.47
C VAL A 40 15.32 20.78 -5.95
N VAL A 41 14.56 20.04 -5.17
CA VAL A 41 14.10 18.68 -5.53
C VAL A 41 12.57 18.63 -5.48
N PHE A 42 11.94 18.33 -6.61
CA PHE A 42 10.49 18.23 -6.71
C PHE A 42 9.95 16.93 -6.11
N ARG A 43 8.92 17.07 -5.28
CA ARG A 43 8.17 16.00 -4.63
C ARG A 43 6.71 16.33 -4.88
N GLY A 44 6.25 16.02 -6.08
CA GLY A 44 4.99 16.53 -6.61
C GLY A 44 4.00 15.46 -7.00
N ALA A 45 2.86 15.94 -7.50
CA ALA A 45 1.86 15.12 -8.15
C ALA A 45 1.35 15.81 -9.42
N ASN A 46 0.93 14.99 -10.38
CA ASN A 46 0.12 15.40 -11.51
C ASN A 46 -1.31 15.59 -11.00
N ARG A 47 -1.87 16.78 -11.19
CA ARG A 47 -3.23 17.12 -10.72
C ARG A 47 -4.11 17.46 -11.91
N HIS A 48 -5.13 16.63 -12.12
CA HIS A 48 -6.26 16.97 -12.99
C HIS A 48 -7.24 17.88 -12.27
N GLU A 49 -7.87 18.78 -13.02
CA GLU A 49 -8.93 19.65 -12.51
C GLU A 49 -10.28 18.96 -12.63
N HIS A 50 -10.60 18.16 -11.62
CA HIS A 50 -11.81 17.32 -11.59
C HIS A 50 -12.49 17.35 -10.22
N HIS A 51 -13.81 17.22 -10.22
CA HIS A 51 -14.67 17.11 -9.05
C HIS A 51 -15.67 15.96 -9.26
N PRO A 52 -15.87 15.07 -8.27
CA PRO A 52 -16.64 13.84 -8.44
C PRO A 52 -18.12 14.03 -8.82
N THR A 53 -18.68 15.22 -8.64
CA THR A 53 -20.07 15.53 -9.03
C THR A 53 -20.22 16.71 -9.98
N LEU A 54 -19.18 17.52 -10.16
CA LEU A 54 -19.23 18.76 -10.96
C LEU A 54 -18.33 18.69 -12.20
N GLY A 55 -17.67 17.54 -12.42
CA GLY A 55 -16.71 17.37 -13.49
C GLY A 55 -15.60 18.41 -13.38
N ARG A 56 -15.34 19.14 -14.47
CA ARG A 56 -14.29 20.16 -14.51
C ARG A 56 -14.65 21.50 -13.86
N ALA A 57 -15.88 21.67 -13.37
CA ALA A 57 -16.29 22.88 -12.65
C ALA A 57 -15.91 22.80 -11.17
N VAL A 58 -14.60 22.78 -10.88
CA VAL A 58 -14.07 22.54 -9.54
C VAL A 58 -14.27 23.76 -8.62
N PRO A 59 -14.93 23.61 -7.46
CA PRO A 59 -15.07 24.70 -6.49
C PRO A 59 -13.73 25.11 -5.88
N PHE A 60 -13.59 26.40 -5.57
CA PHE A 60 -12.35 26.96 -4.99
C PHE A 60 -11.92 26.26 -3.69
N GLU A 61 -12.84 26.05 -2.75
CA GLU A 61 -12.51 25.40 -1.47
C GLU A 61 -12.06 23.94 -1.65
N PHE A 62 -12.58 23.25 -2.66
CA PHE A 62 -12.18 21.89 -2.98
C PHE A 62 -10.75 21.85 -3.54
N MET A 63 -10.44 22.75 -4.47
CA MET A 63 -9.07 22.93 -4.97
C MET A 63 -8.08 23.32 -3.87
N LYS A 64 -8.48 24.22 -2.96
CA LYS A 64 -7.66 24.60 -1.81
C LYS A 64 -7.38 23.38 -0.91
N GLN A 65 -8.38 22.54 -0.67
CA GLN A 65 -8.23 21.33 0.13
C GLN A 65 -7.20 20.37 -0.50
N ASP A 66 -7.16 20.24 -1.83
CA ASP A 66 -6.14 19.43 -2.52
C ASP A 66 -4.72 19.92 -2.21
N LEU A 67 -4.47 21.22 -2.35
CA LEU A 67 -3.15 21.79 -2.12
C LEU A 67 -2.74 21.71 -0.65
N LEU A 68 -3.70 21.83 0.28
CA LEU A 68 -3.47 21.57 1.69
C LEU A 68 -3.10 20.10 1.94
N LEU A 69 -3.81 19.15 1.32
CA LEU A 69 -3.49 17.72 1.39
C LEU A 69 -2.08 17.43 0.85
N MET A 70 -1.69 18.03 -0.27
CA MET A 70 -0.33 17.95 -0.81
C MET A 70 0.70 18.38 0.25
N LYS A 71 0.54 19.58 0.83
CA LYS A 71 1.44 20.12 1.86
C LYS A 71 1.49 19.23 3.11
N MET A 72 0.35 18.72 3.57
CA MET A 72 0.25 17.82 4.72
C MET A 72 0.91 16.46 4.49
N HIS A 73 1.12 16.07 3.23
CA HIS A 73 1.77 14.83 2.82
C HIS A 73 3.18 15.03 2.27
N ASN A 74 3.84 16.14 2.61
CA ASN A 74 5.22 16.47 2.26
C ASN A 74 5.46 16.80 0.76
N LEU A 75 4.41 16.95 -0.04
CA LEU A 75 4.57 17.41 -1.42
C LEU A 75 4.94 18.90 -1.44
N ASN A 76 5.78 19.28 -2.40
CA ASN A 76 6.27 20.65 -2.59
C ASN A 76 6.04 21.19 -4.01
N SER A 77 5.44 20.41 -4.92
CA SER A 77 5.20 20.84 -6.30
C SER A 77 3.93 20.25 -6.90
N VAL A 78 3.38 20.91 -7.92
CA VAL A 78 2.22 20.48 -8.68
C VAL A 78 2.47 20.65 -10.18
N ARG A 79 2.13 19.62 -10.96
CA ARG A 79 2.05 19.69 -12.43
C ARG A 79 0.57 19.77 -12.83
N THR A 80 0.22 20.77 -13.63
CA THR A 80 -1.15 20.99 -14.12
C THR A 80 -1.44 20.10 -15.33
N SER A 81 -1.61 18.79 -15.08
CA SER A 81 -1.82 17.80 -16.13
C SER A 81 -3.22 17.92 -16.77
N HIS A 82 -3.38 18.17 -18.06
CA HIS A 82 -2.39 18.57 -19.08
C HIS A 82 -2.81 19.86 -19.77
N ALA A 83 -3.17 20.86 -18.96
CA ALA A 83 -3.66 22.16 -19.42
C ALA A 83 -3.48 23.20 -18.30
N PRO A 84 -3.50 24.50 -18.62
CA PRO A 84 -3.46 25.53 -17.61
C PRO A 84 -4.70 25.42 -16.72
N SER A 85 -4.51 25.24 -15.41
CA SER A 85 -5.61 25.14 -14.44
C SER A 85 -6.32 26.49 -14.25
N ASP A 86 -7.42 26.48 -13.49
CA ASP A 86 -8.05 27.70 -12.98
C ASP A 86 -6.99 28.67 -12.41
N PRO A 87 -7.01 29.96 -12.79
CA PRO A 87 -6.00 30.94 -12.35
C PRO A 87 -5.80 31.01 -10.83
N ARG A 88 -6.85 30.73 -10.05
CA ARG A 88 -6.81 30.77 -8.58
C ARG A 88 -5.92 29.66 -7.99
N LEU A 89 -5.60 28.62 -8.76
CA LEU A 89 -4.67 27.57 -8.32
C LEU A 89 -3.27 28.15 -8.09
N TYR A 90 -2.78 29.01 -8.99
CA TYR A 90 -1.45 29.60 -8.87
C TYR A 90 -1.38 30.60 -7.72
N ASP A 91 -2.47 31.33 -7.49
CA ASP A 91 -2.64 32.16 -6.31
C ASP A 91 -2.50 31.38 -5.00
N LEU A 92 -3.06 30.17 -4.94
CA LEU A 92 -2.92 29.29 -3.78
C LEU A 92 -1.50 28.69 -3.70
N CYS A 93 -0.88 28.35 -4.82
CA CYS A 93 0.50 27.85 -4.85
C CYS A 93 1.49 28.91 -4.35
N ASP A 94 1.28 30.17 -4.73
CA ASP A 94 2.05 31.32 -4.26
C ASP A 94 1.95 31.46 -2.73
N GLU A 95 0.74 31.33 -2.17
CA GLU A 95 0.48 31.51 -0.73
C GLU A 95 0.93 30.31 0.12
N LEU A 96 0.71 29.08 -0.36
CA LEU A 96 1.02 27.85 0.36
C LEU A 96 2.48 27.42 0.20
N GLY A 97 3.17 27.93 -0.83
CA GLY A 97 4.53 27.55 -1.17
C GLY A 97 4.60 26.18 -1.84
N LEU A 98 4.04 26.07 -3.04
CA LEU A 98 4.18 24.92 -3.95
C LEU A 98 4.82 25.38 -5.26
N TRP A 99 5.78 24.61 -5.78
CA TRP A 99 6.35 24.84 -7.10
C TRP A 99 5.37 24.41 -8.19
N GLY A 100 5.05 25.33 -9.10
CA GLY A 100 4.17 25.08 -10.24
C GLY A 100 4.97 24.75 -11.50
N LEU A 101 4.61 23.62 -12.11
CA LEU A 101 4.88 23.32 -13.51
C LEU A 101 3.57 23.54 -14.27
N ASN A 102 3.49 24.66 -15.00
CA ASN A 102 2.32 25.05 -15.76
C ASN A 102 2.45 24.54 -17.19
N GLU A 103 1.44 23.85 -17.68
CA GLU A 103 1.48 23.10 -18.93
C GLU A 103 0.45 23.62 -19.92
N ALA A 104 0.88 23.86 -21.16
CA ALA A 104 -0.03 24.31 -22.20
C ALA A 104 -1.05 23.21 -22.51
N ASP A 105 -2.26 23.61 -22.90
CA ASP A 105 -3.33 22.68 -23.26
C ASP A 105 -3.00 22.05 -24.62
N LEU A 106 -2.15 21.02 -24.65
CA LEU A 106 -1.70 20.42 -25.89
C LEU A 106 -1.48 18.92 -25.69
N GLY A 107 -2.35 18.11 -26.29
CA GLY A 107 -2.23 16.66 -26.34
C GLY A 107 -2.74 16.11 -27.66
N CYS A 108 -1.97 15.24 -28.30
CA CYS A 108 -2.27 14.67 -29.62
C CYS A 108 -2.07 13.14 -29.67
N HIS A 109 -2.13 12.48 -28.51
CA HIS A 109 -1.80 11.06 -28.35
C HIS A 109 -2.48 10.16 -29.40
N GLY A 110 -3.77 10.37 -29.68
CA GLY A 110 -4.56 9.51 -30.59
C GLY A 110 -4.03 9.37 -32.02
N PHE A 111 -3.17 10.28 -32.51
CA PHE A 111 -2.55 10.13 -33.83
C PHE A 111 -1.55 8.95 -33.88
N GLU A 112 -1.00 8.53 -32.74
CA GLU A 112 -0.12 7.36 -32.67
C GLU A 112 -0.87 6.07 -33.03
N THR A 113 -2.13 5.94 -32.62
CA THR A 113 -2.97 4.78 -32.95
C THR A 113 -3.18 4.65 -34.46
N ILE A 114 -3.32 5.77 -35.15
CA ILE A 114 -3.44 5.80 -36.62
C ILE A 114 -2.12 5.40 -37.27
N ALA A 115 -0.99 5.88 -36.75
CA ALA A 115 0.33 5.49 -37.24
C ALA A 115 0.59 3.99 -37.03
N ASP A 116 0.28 3.44 -35.85
CA ASP A 116 0.44 2.01 -35.52
C ASP A 116 -0.40 1.10 -36.43
N ALA A 117 -1.64 1.50 -36.72
CA ALA A 117 -2.53 0.75 -37.61
C ALA A 117 -1.95 0.59 -39.03
N ASN A 118 -1.23 1.62 -39.51
CA ASN A 118 -0.64 1.68 -40.84
C ASN A 118 0.75 1.04 -40.96
N LEU A 119 1.33 0.54 -39.85
CA LEU A 119 2.61 -0.15 -39.90
C LEU A 119 2.55 -1.42 -40.76
N ASP A 120 3.63 -1.68 -41.49
CA ASP A 120 3.81 -2.92 -42.23
C ASP A 120 4.05 -4.12 -41.27
N PRO A 121 3.92 -5.38 -41.76
CA PRO A 121 4.10 -6.56 -40.90
C PRO A 121 5.47 -6.67 -40.23
N ALA A 122 6.54 -6.16 -40.84
CA ALA A 122 7.88 -6.18 -40.26
C ALA A 122 7.99 -5.16 -39.11
N GLN A 123 7.43 -3.97 -39.30
CA GLN A 123 7.36 -2.94 -38.26
C GLN A 123 6.46 -3.35 -37.08
N LYS A 124 5.34 -4.04 -37.35
CA LYS A 124 4.46 -4.58 -36.29
C LYS A 124 5.12 -5.68 -35.46
N ALA A 125 6.13 -6.34 -36.01
CA ALA A 125 6.90 -7.35 -35.28
C ALA A 125 7.99 -6.75 -34.37
N LEU A 126 8.24 -5.44 -34.45
CA LEU A 126 9.21 -4.76 -33.59
C LEU A 126 8.76 -4.78 -32.11
N PRO A 127 9.71 -4.81 -31.16
CA PRO A 127 9.40 -4.57 -29.75
C PRO A 127 8.65 -3.24 -29.55
N PHE A 128 7.77 -3.18 -28.53
CA PHE A 128 6.87 -2.05 -28.30
C PHE A 128 7.55 -0.67 -28.38
N PHE A 129 8.69 -0.49 -27.69
CA PHE A 129 9.40 0.79 -27.68
C PHE A 129 10.08 1.13 -29.01
N GLU A 130 10.58 0.15 -29.74
CA GLU A 130 11.15 0.36 -31.08
C GLU A 130 10.07 0.74 -32.08
N ARG A 131 8.91 0.07 -31.99
CA ARG A 131 7.71 0.39 -32.75
C ARG A 131 7.23 1.82 -32.48
N GLN A 132 7.23 2.25 -31.21
CA GLN A 132 6.87 3.63 -30.83
C GLN A 132 7.77 4.69 -31.48
N GLN A 133 9.05 4.41 -31.70
CA GLN A 133 9.93 5.38 -32.37
C GLN A 133 9.48 5.66 -33.82
N VAL A 134 8.93 4.65 -34.50
CA VAL A 134 8.38 4.79 -35.85
C VAL A 134 7.05 5.55 -35.81
N THR A 135 6.11 5.10 -34.98
CA THR A 135 4.75 5.66 -34.91
C THR A 135 4.74 7.13 -34.48
N LYS A 136 5.58 7.50 -33.49
CA LYS A 136 5.68 8.89 -33.01
C LYS A 136 6.20 9.83 -34.09
N LYS A 137 7.13 9.37 -34.93
CA LYS A 137 7.67 10.17 -36.04
C LYS A 137 6.60 10.43 -37.10
N ASP A 138 5.85 9.40 -37.48
CA ASP A 138 4.80 9.54 -38.50
C ASP A 138 3.62 10.40 -37.98
N ALA A 139 3.24 10.22 -36.71
CA ALA A 139 2.21 11.03 -36.08
C ALA A 139 2.62 12.50 -35.93
N ALA A 140 3.90 12.78 -35.65
CA ALA A 140 4.44 14.14 -35.60
C ALA A 140 4.27 14.89 -36.94
N ALA A 141 4.44 14.21 -38.08
CA ALA A 141 4.31 14.83 -39.39
C ALA A 141 2.90 15.42 -39.65
N TRP A 142 1.86 14.88 -39.00
CA TRP A 142 0.50 15.40 -39.09
C TRP A 142 0.21 16.55 -38.13
N THR A 143 1.02 16.69 -37.07
CA THR A 143 0.74 17.56 -35.93
C THR A 143 1.96 18.43 -35.58
N SER A 144 2.82 17.98 -34.68
CA SER A 144 3.95 18.74 -34.11
C SER A 144 5.02 19.18 -35.12
N ASP A 145 5.13 18.51 -36.27
CA ASP A 145 6.04 18.87 -37.36
C ASP A 145 5.33 19.43 -38.61
N SER A 146 4.04 19.74 -38.52
CA SER A 146 3.24 20.28 -39.62
C SER A 146 3.16 21.81 -39.56
N LEU A 147 3.52 22.48 -40.65
CA LEU A 147 3.42 23.95 -40.76
C LEU A 147 1.98 24.47 -40.59
N ALA A 148 0.98 23.66 -40.96
CA ALA A 148 -0.44 24.05 -40.85
C ALA A 148 -0.87 24.26 -39.39
N TRP A 149 -0.18 23.63 -38.43
CA TRP A 149 -0.50 23.71 -37.01
C TRP A 149 0.40 24.67 -36.23
N ARG A 150 1.39 25.32 -36.87
CA ARG A 150 2.37 26.17 -36.19
C ARG A 150 1.71 27.25 -35.34
N GLU A 151 0.77 27.98 -35.91
CA GLU A 151 0.09 29.09 -35.22
C GLU A 151 -0.70 28.61 -34.00
N ALA A 152 -1.40 27.47 -34.11
CA ALA A 152 -2.17 26.90 -33.00
C ALA A 152 -1.28 26.43 -31.83
N TYR A 153 -0.10 25.87 -32.12
CA TYR A 153 0.87 25.48 -31.09
C TYR A 153 1.42 26.72 -30.36
N VAL A 154 1.85 27.73 -31.13
CA VAL A 154 2.39 28.96 -30.56
C VAL A 154 1.32 29.72 -29.75
N ASP A 155 0.08 29.82 -30.24
CA ASP A 155 -1.01 30.48 -29.50
C ASP A 155 -1.25 29.83 -28.12
N ARG A 156 -1.28 28.49 -28.04
CA ARG A 156 -1.44 27.79 -26.75
C ARG A 156 -0.32 28.12 -25.75
N ALA A 157 0.93 28.25 -26.21
CA ALA A 157 2.03 28.75 -25.38
C ALA A 157 1.83 30.22 -24.98
N GLN A 158 1.39 31.06 -25.92
CA GLN A 158 1.15 32.48 -25.70
C GLN A 158 0.12 32.72 -24.60
N GLN A 159 -1.03 32.06 -24.70
CA GLN A 159 -2.13 32.19 -23.73
C GLN A 159 -1.69 31.78 -22.33
N MET A 160 -0.99 30.63 -22.20
CA MET A 160 -0.49 30.15 -20.92
C MET A 160 0.48 31.15 -20.27
N VAL A 161 1.55 31.53 -20.99
CA VAL A 161 2.60 32.39 -20.43
C VAL A 161 2.06 33.77 -20.13
N MET A 162 1.30 34.38 -21.04
CA MET A 162 0.82 35.75 -20.84
C MET A 162 -0.17 35.87 -19.68
N ARG A 163 -0.96 34.82 -19.42
CA ARG A 163 -1.88 34.76 -18.28
C ARG A 163 -1.12 34.58 -16.96
N ASP A 164 -0.15 33.68 -16.90
CA ASP A 164 0.35 33.15 -15.63
C ASP A 164 1.79 33.58 -15.25
N LYS A 165 2.50 34.34 -16.10
CA LYS A 165 3.91 34.75 -15.88
C LYS A 165 4.18 35.59 -14.63
N LEU A 166 3.15 36.13 -13.98
CA LEU A 166 3.32 36.94 -12.77
C LEU A 166 3.34 36.10 -11.48
N HIS A 167 2.99 34.82 -11.55
CA HIS A 167 2.99 33.93 -10.38
C HIS A 167 4.41 33.46 -10.03
N PRO A 168 4.94 33.79 -8.84
CA PRO A 168 6.26 33.32 -8.41
C PRO A 168 6.35 31.81 -8.22
N SER A 169 5.24 31.13 -7.90
CA SER A 169 5.17 29.67 -7.77
C SER A 169 5.44 28.96 -9.09
N VAL A 170 5.01 29.51 -10.22
CA VAL A 170 5.28 28.95 -11.54
C VAL A 170 6.76 29.13 -11.84
N ILE A 171 7.50 28.03 -11.97
CA ILE A 171 8.95 28.05 -12.22
C ILE A 171 9.35 27.33 -13.52
N ILE A 172 8.42 26.55 -14.08
CA ILE A 172 8.62 25.77 -15.29
C ILE A 172 7.40 25.93 -16.19
N TRP A 173 7.66 26.18 -17.48
CA TRP A 173 6.68 26.10 -18.55
C TRP A 173 6.78 24.74 -19.24
N SER A 174 5.66 24.06 -19.47
CA SER A 174 5.62 22.82 -20.24
C SER A 174 4.86 23.01 -21.55
N PHE A 175 5.42 22.49 -22.65
CA PHE A 175 4.77 22.63 -23.96
C PHE A 175 3.45 21.87 -24.09
N GLY A 176 3.19 20.87 -23.24
CA GLY A 176 2.05 19.99 -23.33
C GLY A 176 2.40 18.57 -22.89
N ASN A 177 1.63 17.60 -23.36
CA ASN A 177 1.81 16.19 -23.04
C ASN A 177 1.48 15.29 -24.23
N GLU A 178 2.34 14.30 -24.51
CA GLU A 178 2.09 13.25 -25.52
C GLU A 178 1.58 13.80 -26.86
N ALA A 179 2.19 14.91 -27.31
CA ALA A 179 1.91 15.53 -28.60
C ALA A 179 3.09 15.37 -29.58
N PHE A 180 3.89 14.31 -29.39
CA PHE A 180 5.13 14.02 -30.14
C PHE A 180 6.13 15.17 -30.08
N TYR A 181 7.21 15.12 -30.84
CA TYR A 181 8.16 16.24 -30.95
C TYR A 181 8.29 16.69 -32.40
N GLY A 182 8.55 17.98 -32.65
CA GLY A 182 8.60 18.54 -34.01
C GLY A 182 8.79 20.06 -34.02
N ARG A 183 8.93 20.66 -35.21
CA ARG A 183 9.28 22.09 -35.39
C ARG A 183 8.37 23.09 -34.69
N ASN A 184 7.11 22.72 -34.41
CA ASN A 184 6.17 23.61 -33.75
C ASN A 184 6.49 23.74 -32.25
N HIS A 185 7.11 22.75 -31.62
CA HIS A 185 7.63 22.87 -30.26
C HIS A 185 8.85 23.80 -30.21
N THR A 186 9.75 23.73 -31.19
CA THR A 186 10.85 24.70 -31.34
C THR A 186 10.30 26.13 -31.46
N ALA A 187 9.23 26.31 -32.25
CA ALA A 187 8.54 27.61 -32.37
C ALA A 187 7.98 28.12 -31.03
N MET A 188 7.39 27.22 -30.23
CA MET A 188 6.93 27.54 -28.88
C MET A 188 8.11 27.96 -27.99
N ALA A 189 9.21 27.21 -28.02
CA ALA A 189 10.43 27.51 -27.26
C ALA A 189 10.96 28.92 -27.58
N GLU A 190 11.17 29.20 -28.88
CA GLU A 190 11.65 30.50 -29.37
C GLU A 190 10.77 31.65 -28.85
N TRP A 191 9.45 31.47 -28.91
CA TRP A 191 8.51 32.49 -28.42
C TRP A 191 8.55 32.61 -26.89
N ILE A 192 8.54 31.51 -26.15
CA ILE A 192 8.56 31.52 -24.68
C ILE A 192 9.83 32.19 -24.17
N TYR A 193 11.01 31.84 -24.68
CA TYR A 193 12.26 32.48 -24.25
C TYR A 193 12.32 33.97 -24.60
N ALA A 194 11.73 34.39 -25.72
CA ALA A 194 11.62 35.80 -26.07
C ALA A 194 10.66 36.56 -25.12
N ALA A 195 9.60 35.92 -24.66
CA ALA A 195 8.58 36.53 -23.80
C ALA A 195 8.91 36.49 -22.30
N ASP A 196 9.53 35.41 -21.83
CA ASP A 196 9.86 35.15 -20.42
C ASP A 196 11.13 34.30 -20.27
N PRO A 197 12.32 34.93 -20.20
CA PRO A 197 13.58 34.21 -19.96
C PRO A 197 13.82 33.86 -18.49
N THR A 198 12.82 34.04 -17.59
CA THR A 198 13.01 33.90 -16.12
C THR A 198 12.63 32.53 -15.56
N ARG A 199 12.23 31.61 -16.44
CA ARG A 199 11.72 30.27 -16.13
C ARG A 199 12.32 29.24 -17.08
N LEU A 200 12.30 27.99 -16.63
CA LEU A 200 12.76 26.86 -17.43
C LEU A 200 11.64 26.31 -18.31
N VAL A 201 12.02 25.62 -19.37
CA VAL A 201 11.12 24.97 -20.32
C VAL A 201 11.26 23.45 -20.24
N HIS A 202 10.12 22.77 -20.17
CA HIS A 202 9.98 21.31 -20.05
C HIS A 202 9.17 20.76 -21.23
N TYR A 203 9.57 19.60 -21.74
CA TYR A 203 8.68 18.75 -22.51
C TYR A 203 9.22 17.33 -22.59
N GLU A 204 8.43 16.33 -22.17
CA GLU A 204 8.91 14.94 -22.06
C GLU A 204 9.36 14.32 -23.39
N PRO A 205 8.63 14.48 -24.52
CA PRO A 205 9.05 13.91 -25.80
C PRO A 205 10.34 14.54 -26.37
N ALA A 206 10.80 15.69 -25.84
CA ALA A 206 11.95 16.44 -26.35
C ALA A 206 13.29 16.03 -25.69
N LEU A 207 13.52 14.73 -25.56
CA LEU A 207 14.56 14.11 -24.72
C LEU A 207 15.99 14.66 -24.90
N ASP A 208 16.39 14.84 -26.16
CA ASP A 208 17.73 15.32 -26.57
C ASP A 208 17.66 16.65 -27.32
N ALA A 209 16.51 17.34 -27.25
CA ALA A 209 16.32 18.60 -27.95
C ALA A 209 17.06 19.74 -27.24
N ALA A 210 17.67 20.63 -28.01
CA ALA A 210 18.29 21.84 -27.48
C ALA A 210 17.28 22.89 -26.97
N ASP A 211 16.00 22.70 -27.27
CA ASP A 211 14.92 23.67 -27.03
C ASP A 211 14.30 23.55 -25.62
N VAL A 212 14.71 22.55 -24.83
CA VAL A 212 14.22 22.31 -23.45
C VAL A 212 15.37 22.28 -22.44
N ASP A 213 15.07 22.63 -21.20
CA ASP A 213 16.08 22.76 -20.12
C ASP A 213 16.26 21.49 -19.29
N MET A 214 15.44 20.46 -19.52
CA MET A 214 15.43 19.28 -18.66
C MET A 214 15.16 17.99 -19.42
N HIS A 215 15.87 16.94 -19.03
CA HIS A 215 15.56 15.58 -19.43
C HIS A 215 14.42 15.05 -18.56
N SER A 216 13.32 14.66 -19.19
CA SER A 216 12.12 14.15 -18.52
C SER A 216 11.71 12.83 -19.15
N ARG A 217 11.16 11.93 -18.34
CA ARG A 217 10.70 10.60 -18.74
C ARG A 217 9.46 10.23 -17.96
N THR A 218 8.46 9.67 -18.63
CA THR A 218 7.33 9.02 -17.97
C THR A 218 7.68 7.56 -17.63
N TYR A 219 7.42 7.18 -16.38
CA TYR A 219 7.52 5.80 -15.88
C TYR A 219 8.84 5.04 -16.17
N PRO A 220 10.04 5.66 -16.11
CA PRO A 220 11.30 4.96 -16.40
C PRO A 220 11.60 3.88 -15.36
N HIS A 221 12.33 2.84 -15.76
CA HIS A 221 12.80 1.83 -14.80
C HIS A 221 13.86 2.45 -13.87
N ILE A 222 13.95 1.98 -12.62
CA ILE A 222 14.97 2.45 -11.66
C ILE A 222 16.41 2.25 -12.18
N HIS A 223 16.62 1.28 -13.08
CA HIS A 223 17.92 1.02 -13.68
C HIS A 223 18.28 2.06 -14.74
N GLU A 224 17.32 2.49 -15.57
CA GLU A 224 17.53 3.60 -16.50
C GLU A 224 17.88 4.88 -15.74
N THR A 225 17.15 5.17 -14.66
CA THR A 225 17.42 6.37 -13.85
C THR A 225 18.74 6.29 -13.09
N SER A 226 19.16 5.11 -12.61
CA SER A 226 20.45 4.95 -11.92
C SER A 226 21.68 5.15 -12.83
N SER A 227 21.50 5.03 -14.16
CA SER A 227 22.53 5.32 -15.16
C SER A 227 22.71 6.82 -15.40
N LEU A 228 21.68 7.61 -15.09
CA LEU A 228 21.74 9.07 -15.00
C LEU A 228 22.30 9.42 -13.62
N SER A 229 23.36 10.25 -13.56
CA SER A 229 24.06 10.58 -12.31
C SER A 229 23.10 10.91 -11.15
N PRO A 230 23.34 10.44 -9.90
CA PRO A 230 22.48 10.70 -8.75
C PRO A 230 22.31 12.19 -8.39
N LYS A 231 23.10 13.07 -9.00
CA LYS A 231 22.96 14.54 -8.90
C LYS A 231 21.89 15.14 -9.83
N ILE A 232 21.33 14.35 -10.77
CA ILE A 232 20.45 14.80 -11.87
C ILE A 232 18.97 14.44 -11.61
N MET A 233 18.66 13.63 -10.59
CA MET A 233 17.27 13.28 -10.27
C MET A 233 16.59 14.45 -9.50
N LEU A 234 16.13 15.44 -10.25
CA LEU A 234 15.64 16.73 -9.74
C LEU A 234 14.17 16.73 -9.33
N GLY A 235 13.44 15.62 -9.52
CA GLY A 235 12.04 15.59 -9.18
C GLY A 235 11.30 14.30 -9.47
N LEU A 236 10.27 14.03 -8.67
CA LEU A 236 9.24 13.03 -8.95
C LEU A 236 7.88 13.74 -8.95
N SER A 237 7.05 13.43 -9.94
CA SER A 237 5.63 13.82 -9.93
C SER A 237 4.80 12.56 -10.05
N VAL A 238 4.12 12.17 -8.96
CA VAL A 238 3.31 10.94 -8.96
C VAL A 238 2.13 11.08 -9.93
N TRP A 239 1.85 10.02 -10.67
CA TRP A 239 0.63 9.89 -11.47
C TRP A 239 -0.38 9.03 -10.68
N SER A 240 -1.53 9.55 -10.26
CA SER A 240 -1.94 10.97 -10.22
C SER A 240 -2.32 11.38 -8.79
N PHE A 241 -2.66 12.65 -8.57
CA PHE A 241 -3.01 13.12 -7.22
C PHE A 241 -4.35 12.54 -6.73
N ALA A 242 -5.39 12.61 -7.55
CA ALA A 242 -6.71 12.10 -7.26
C ALA A 242 -7.27 11.47 -8.53
N SER A 243 -7.96 10.34 -8.42
CA SER A 243 -8.53 9.75 -9.62
C SER A 243 -9.76 10.51 -10.11
N SER A 244 -10.18 10.24 -11.35
CA SER A 244 -11.13 11.09 -12.07
C SER A 244 -12.39 10.33 -12.50
N TYR A 245 -13.46 10.48 -11.73
CA TYR A 245 -14.68 9.66 -11.79
C TYR A 245 -15.94 10.45 -11.38
N MET A 246 -17.12 9.90 -11.66
CA MET A 246 -18.38 10.55 -11.33
C MET A 246 -19.20 9.72 -10.32
N ARG A 247 -19.59 10.35 -9.20
CA ARG A 247 -20.33 9.72 -8.08
C ARG A 247 -21.75 9.28 -8.44
N TRP A 248 -22.29 9.73 -9.56
CA TRP A 248 -23.71 9.62 -9.87
C TRP A 248 -23.95 8.69 -11.05
N ALA A 249 -23.88 7.40 -10.77
CA ALA A 249 -24.63 6.41 -11.52
C ALA A 249 -25.55 5.67 -10.53
N PRO A 250 -26.89 5.71 -10.69
CA PRO A 250 -27.74 4.75 -10.00
C PRO A 250 -27.30 3.34 -10.41
N ASP A 251 -27.36 2.39 -9.49
CA ASP A 251 -27.11 1.00 -9.88
C ASP A 251 -28.13 0.60 -10.96
N ARG A 252 -27.68 -0.20 -11.94
CA ARG A 252 -28.53 -0.62 -13.07
C ARG A 252 -29.73 -1.49 -12.62
N ASP A 253 -29.72 -1.94 -11.36
CA ASP A 253 -30.67 -2.90 -10.79
C ASP A 253 -31.66 -2.28 -9.77
N GLY A 254 -31.62 -0.96 -9.51
CA GLY A 254 -32.66 -0.25 -8.75
C GLY A 254 -32.52 -0.23 -7.21
N THR A 255 -31.36 -0.55 -6.63
CA THR A 255 -31.09 -0.36 -5.19
C THR A 255 -30.69 1.08 -4.81
N ASN A 256 -30.35 1.91 -5.81
CA ASN A 256 -30.02 3.33 -5.69
C ASN A 256 -28.83 3.64 -4.75
N THR A 257 -27.91 2.69 -4.57
CA THR A 257 -26.66 2.92 -3.81
C THR A 257 -25.64 3.64 -4.71
N PRO A 258 -25.21 4.87 -4.37
CA PRO A 258 -24.26 5.60 -5.21
C PRO A 258 -22.89 4.93 -5.21
N TYR A 259 -22.27 4.87 -6.37
CA TYR A 259 -20.90 4.41 -6.57
C TYR A 259 -20.15 5.37 -7.51
N TYR A 260 -18.83 5.28 -7.53
CA TYR A 260 -18.00 6.04 -8.46
C TYR A 260 -17.92 5.31 -9.80
N ALA A 261 -18.61 5.88 -10.78
CA ALA A 261 -18.71 5.37 -12.13
C ALA A 261 -17.48 5.79 -12.97
N TYR A 262 -17.11 4.91 -13.89
CA TYR A 262 -15.98 5.06 -14.81
C TYR A 262 -16.43 4.75 -16.26
N GLY A 263 -15.49 4.68 -17.21
CA GLY A 263 -15.81 4.47 -18.63
C GLY A 263 -16.71 3.24 -18.86
N GLY A 264 -17.75 3.39 -19.68
CA GLY A 264 -18.73 2.34 -20.00
C GLY A 264 -19.93 2.27 -19.05
N ASP A 265 -19.87 2.91 -17.87
CA ASP A 265 -21.02 2.97 -16.97
C ASP A 265 -22.12 3.89 -17.51
N PHE A 266 -21.75 4.87 -18.34
CA PHE A 266 -22.65 5.85 -18.95
C PHE A 266 -23.18 5.41 -20.33
N GLY A 267 -22.84 4.20 -20.78
CA GLY A 267 -23.17 3.71 -22.12
C GLY A 267 -22.30 4.29 -23.23
N ASP A 268 -21.18 4.92 -22.85
CA ASP A 268 -20.14 5.42 -23.74
C ASP A 268 -19.31 4.29 -24.36
N GLU A 269 -19.15 4.32 -25.68
CA GLU A 269 -18.34 3.35 -26.43
C GLU A 269 -17.66 4.02 -27.65
N PRO A 270 -16.35 3.83 -27.88
CA PRO A 270 -15.41 3.07 -27.02
C PRO A 270 -15.08 3.79 -25.71
N ASN A 271 -14.57 3.04 -24.72
CA ASN A 271 -14.09 3.56 -23.44
C ASN A 271 -12.91 2.73 -22.90
N ASP A 272 -12.13 3.30 -21.98
CA ASP A 272 -10.97 2.66 -21.33
C ASP A 272 -11.28 2.15 -19.90
N GLY A 273 -12.57 2.00 -19.57
CA GLY A 273 -13.03 1.48 -18.29
C GLY A 273 -12.45 2.22 -17.08
N LYS A 274 -11.87 1.44 -16.15
CA LYS A 274 -11.32 1.91 -14.87
C LYS A 274 -9.94 2.58 -14.97
N PHE A 275 -9.37 2.77 -16.16
CA PHE A 275 -8.03 3.34 -16.31
C PHE A 275 -7.89 4.76 -15.72
N VAL A 276 -9.02 5.47 -15.55
CA VAL A 276 -9.12 6.78 -14.89
C VAL A 276 -9.02 6.72 -13.36
N MET A 277 -8.90 5.52 -12.77
CA MET A 277 -8.78 5.26 -11.33
C MET A 277 -7.31 5.11 -10.89
N ASP A 278 -6.52 6.16 -11.07
CA ASP A 278 -5.05 6.17 -10.95
C ASP A 278 -4.49 7.06 -9.81
N GLY A 279 -5.35 7.55 -8.91
CA GLY A 279 -4.99 8.53 -7.89
C GLY A 279 -4.40 7.94 -6.61
N VAL A 280 -3.53 8.72 -5.96
CA VAL A 280 -3.15 8.49 -4.54
C VAL A 280 -4.21 9.02 -3.56
N LEU A 281 -5.24 9.68 -4.07
CA LEU A 281 -6.51 9.95 -3.41
C LEU A 281 -7.65 9.21 -4.14
N ASP A 282 -8.63 8.74 -3.36
CA ASP A 282 -9.90 8.23 -3.87
C ASP A 282 -10.76 9.38 -4.47
N SER A 283 -11.92 9.09 -5.08
CA SER A 283 -12.80 10.08 -5.74
C SER A 283 -13.34 11.17 -4.85
N ASP A 284 -13.52 10.87 -3.57
CA ASP A 284 -13.90 11.85 -2.55
C ASP A 284 -12.70 12.61 -2.00
N HIS A 285 -11.53 12.45 -2.60
CA HIS A 285 -10.26 13.06 -2.22
C HIS A 285 -9.76 12.59 -0.84
N LYS A 286 -10.20 11.42 -0.40
CA LYS A 286 -9.66 10.76 0.78
C LYS A 286 -8.29 10.13 0.46
N PRO A 287 -7.27 10.36 1.30
CA PRO A 287 -5.98 9.69 1.17
C PRO A 287 -6.08 8.17 1.23
N ASN A 288 -5.58 7.49 0.20
CA ASN A 288 -5.41 6.04 0.20
C ASN A 288 -3.99 5.65 0.66
N SER A 289 -3.71 4.33 0.68
CA SER A 289 -2.43 3.79 1.13
C SER A 289 -1.25 4.25 0.28
N GLY A 290 -1.47 4.52 -1.01
CA GLY A 290 -0.49 5.07 -1.94
C GLY A 290 0.03 6.44 -1.48
N LEU A 291 -0.86 7.36 -1.07
CA LEU A 291 -0.41 8.67 -0.57
C LEU A 291 0.35 8.57 0.75
N GLN A 292 -0.02 7.62 1.62
CA GLN A 292 0.70 7.39 2.87
C GLN A 292 2.12 6.87 2.63
N GLU A 293 2.28 5.92 1.71
CA GLU A 293 3.60 5.42 1.31
C GLU A 293 4.41 6.50 0.62
N TYR A 294 3.79 7.32 -0.25
CA TYR A 294 4.47 8.43 -0.90
C TYR A 294 4.95 9.49 0.10
N LYS A 295 4.09 9.89 1.05
CA LYS A 295 4.46 10.80 2.17
C LYS A 295 5.70 10.31 2.91
N LYS A 296 5.79 9.00 3.14
CA LYS A 296 6.93 8.36 3.81
C LYS A 296 8.19 8.38 2.93
N ALA A 297 8.07 8.07 1.64
CA ALA A 297 9.21 8.05 0.71
C ALA A 297 9.86 9.44 0.55
N ILE A 298 9.06 10.50 0.60
CA ILE A 298 9.50 11.89 0.39
C ILE A 298 9.70 12.70 1.68
N GLU A 299 9.72 12.03 2.84
CA GLU A 299 9.79 12.70 4.14
C GLU A 299 11.03 13.61 4.26
N PRO A 300 10.89 14.79 4.91
CA PRO A 300 11.95 15.78 4.99
C PRO A 300 13.08 15.41 5.97
N VAL A 301 12.86 14.41 6.84
CA VAL A 301 13.87 13.91 7.78
C VAL A 301 14.00 12.40 7.62
N GLN A 302 15.15 11.93 7.17
CA GLN A 302 15.39 10.51 6.90
C GLN A 302 16.53 9.94 7.72
N LEU A 303 16.43 8.65 8.04
CA LEU A 303 17.48 7.89 8.70
C LEU A 303 18.68 7.72 7.75
N VAL A 304 19.85 8.11 8.22
CA VAL A 304 21.13 7.83 7.53
C VAL A 304 21.79 6.61 8.13
N HIS A 305 21.83 6.54 9.46
CA HIS A 305 22.52 5.47 10.16
C HIS A 305 21.95 5.24 11.57
N PHE A 306 22.02 3.99 12.02
CA PHE A 306 21.75 3.60 13.40
C PHE A 306 22.73 2.50 13.83
N ASP A 307 23.44 2.72 14.93
CA ASP A 307 24.46 1.79 15.46
C ASP A 307 23.99 0.99 16.70
N GLY A 308 22.70 1.11 17.05
CA GLY A 308 22.12 0.55 18.28
C GLY A 308 21.98 1.56 19.42
N LYS A 309 22.69 2.68 19.38
CA LYS A 309 22.66 3.73 20.43
C LYS A 309 22.42 5.12 19.88
N GLN A 310 22.99 5.43 18.72
CA GLN A 310 22.93 6.73 18.07
C GLN A 310 22.16 6.63 16.76
N VAL A 311 21.22 7.57 16.57
CA VAL A 311 20.49 7.76 15.31
C VAL A 311 21.04 8.99 14.60
N THR A 312 21.53 8.81 13.38
CA THR A 312 21.94 9.89 12.48
C THR A 312 20.86 10.13 11.45
N VAL A 313 20.43 11.38 11.29
CA VAL A 313 19.41 11.79 10.31
C VAL A 313 19.93 12.82 9.34
N THR A 314 19.29 12.96 8.19
CA THR A 314 19.56 14.00 7.20
C THR A 314 18.38 14.98 7.09
N ASN A 315 18.70 16.27 6.87
CA ASN A 315 17.73 17.30 6.53
C ASN A 315 17.56 17.36 5.01
N ARG A 316 16.34 17.12 4.51
CA ARG A 316 16.00 17.18 3.09
C ARG A 316 15.13 18.38 2.73
N TYR A 317 15.03 19.41 3.58
CA TYR A 317 14.48 20.69 3.15
C TYR A 317 15.48 21.46 2.29
N ASP A 318 14.99 22.13 1.26
CA ASP A 318 15.84 22.88 0.32
C ASP A 318 16.34 24.21 0.94
N PHE A 319 15.50 24.89 1.74
CA PHE A 319 15.79 26.26 2.22
C PHE A 319 15.77 26.44 3.75
N ILE A 320 15.30 25.46 4.50
CA ILE A 320 15.05 25.61 5.94
C ILE A 320 15.78 24.55 6.77
N THR A 321 16.08 24.90 8.01
CA THR A 321 16.64 23.97 9.00
C THR A 321 15.52 23.19 9.70
N LEU A 322 15.90 22.25 10.57
CA LEU A 322 14.95 21.47 11.37
C LEU A 322 14.42 22.23 12.62
N ASN A 323 14.77 23.51 12.80
CA ASN A 323 14.39 24.29 14.00
C ASN A 323 12.88 24.46 14.19
N GLY A 324 12.10 24.34 13.11
CA GLY A 324 10.64 24.38 13.15
C GLY A 324 9.99 23.06 13.56
N LEU A 325 10.77 22.03 13.89
CA LEU A 325 10.28 20.71 14.27
C LEU A 325 10.62 20.37 15.72
N VAL A 326 9.73 19.61 16.36
CA VAL A 326 9.96 18.95 17.65
C VAL A 326 10.02 17.44 17.40
N CYS A 327 11.06 16.81 17.94
CA CYS A 327 11.19 15.35 17.93
C CYS A 327 10.68 14.75 19.24
N SER A 328 9.75 13.81 19.12
CA SER A 328 9.31 12.94 20.21
C SER A 328 9.69 11.50 19.91
N TRP A 329 9.85 10.67 20.92
CA TRP A 329 10.20 9.27 20.71
C TRP A 329 9.35 8.32 21.55
N GLN A 330 9.16 7.11 21.03
CA GLN A 330 8.35 6.07 21.64
C GLN A 330 9.07 4.73 21.50
N ILE A 331 9.04 3.95 22.57
CA ILE A 331 9.51 2.57 22.58
C ILE A 331 8.32 1.62 22.52
N THR A 332 8.39 0.61 21.65
CA THR A 332 7.41 -0.48 21.56
C THR A 332 8.09 -1.86 21.63
N SER A 333 7.43 -2.84 22.22
CA SER A 333 7.88 -4.24 22.23
C SER A 333 6.73 -5.23 22.05
N ASP A 334 7.09 -6.45 21.66
CA ASP A 334 6.16 -7.52 21.26
C ASP A 334 5.15 -7.94 22.35
N ASP A 335 5.50 -7.75 23.63
CA ASP A 335 4.64 -8.01 24.80
C ASP A 335 3.75 -6.79 25.18
N GLY A 336 3.67 -5.78 24.32
CA GLY A 336 2.72 -4.68 24.44
C GLY A 336 3.16 -3.50 25.31
N LEU A 337 4.44 -3.41 25.69
CA LEU A 337 4.95 -2.17 26.28
C LEU A 337 4.95 -1.07 25.24
N MET A 338 4.39 0.07 25.62
CA MET A 338 4.50 1.32 24.89
C MET A 338 4.82 2.45 25.87
N VAL A 339 5.97 3.09 25.68
CA VAL A 339 6.39 4.23 26.51
C VAL A 339 6.73 5.40 25.60
N LYS A 340 6.10 6.55 25.83
CA LYS A 340 6.41 7.80 25.15
C LYS A 340 7.34 8.63 26.03
N LEU A 341 8.36 9.21 25.43
CA LEU A 341 9.36 10.04 26.11
C LEU A 341 9.60 11.33 25.32
N THR A 342 10.05 12.36 26.02
CA THR A 342 10.43 13.65 25.43
C THR A 342 11.94 13.81 25.56
N LEU A 343 12.61 14.26 24.49
CA LEU A 343 14.03 14.62 24.57
C LEU A 343 14.18 15.78 25.58
N PRO A 344 15.20 15.80 26.46
CA PRO A 344 16.45 15.02 26.43
C PRO A 344 16.49 13.82 27.38
N GLU A 345 15.36 13.31 27.89
CA GLU A 345 15.39 12.24 28.89
C GLU A 345 16.14 10.98 28.42
N SER A 346 17.03 10.50 29.28
CA SER A 346 17.99 9.44 29.02
C SER A 346 17.36 8.05 28.91
N ALA A 347 17.98 7.23 28.06
CA ALA A 347 17.68 5.85 27.69
C ALA A 347 16.93 4.98 28.73
N ILE A 348 15.91 4.25 28.26
CA ILE A 348 15.32 3.14 28.99
C ILE A 348 16.24 1.92 28.85
N SER A 349 16.79 1.43 29.97
CA SER A 349 17.37 0.09 30.03
C SER A 349 16.23 -0.93 30.10
N THR A 350 16.20 -1.87 29.16
CA THR A 350 15.16 -2.88 29.06
C THR A 350 15.78 -4.25 28.78
N SER A 351 15.41 -5.26 29.56
CA SER A 351 15.87 -6.64 29.41
C SER A 351 15.05 -7.45 28.39
N ARG A 352 14.42 -6.77 27.42
CA ARG A 352 13.42 -7.35 26.51
C ARG A 352 14.06 -7.82 25.20
N GLN A 353 13.46 -8.84 24.57
CA GLN A 353 14.02 -9.52 23.39
C GLN A 353 13.96 -8.66 22.12
N GLU A 354 12.81 -8.05 21.81
CA GLU A 354 12.64 -7.13 20.68
C GLU A 354 12.16 -5.77 21.19
N VAL A 355 12.88 -4.71 20.84
CA VAL A 355 12.56 -3.33 21.22
C VAL A 355 12.73 -2.44 20.00
N LEU A 356 11.65 -1.74 19.66
CA LEU A 356 11.56 -0.85 18.52
C LEU A 356 11.48 0.59 19.04
N VAL A 357 12.29 1.46 18.46
CA VAL A 357 12.30 2.89 18.77
C VAL A 357 11.71 3.64 17.59
N LYS A 358 10.60 4.34 17.80
CA LYS A 358 9.99 5.26 16.84
C LYS A 358 10.34 6.70 17.22
N LEU A 359 10.99 7.43 16.32
CA LEU A 359 11.16 8.88 16.38
C LEU A 359 10.08 9.53 15.50
N SER A 360 9.44 10.58 16.00
CA SER A 360 8.37 11.33 15.33
C SER A 360 8.72 12.81 15.32
N PHE A 361 8.86 13.38 14.13
CA PHE A 361 9.17 14.78 13.90
C PHE A 361 7.90 15.53 13.53
N LYS A 362 7.55 16.53 14.33
CA LYS A 362 6.28 17.25 14.25
C LYS A 362 6.50 18.76 14.16
N LEU A 363 5.57 19.46 13.51
CA LEU A 363 5.57 20.93 13.51
C LEU A 363 5.54 21.47 14.94
N LYS A 364 6.43 22.43 15.22
CA LYS A 364 6.49 23.11 16.51
C LYS A 364 5.35 24.11 16.68
N ASP A 365 5.07 24.87 15.62
CA ASP A 365 4.13 25.98 15.59
C ASP A 365 3.11 25.78 14.44
N ASP A 366 1.99 26.49 14.51
CA ASP A 366 1.00 26.51 13.42
C ASP A 366 1.61 27.06 12.13
N THR A 367 1.14 26.53 11.00
CA THR A 367 1.49 26.99 9.65
C THR A 367 0.23 27.29 8.86
N THR A 368 0.37 27.89 7.67
CA THR A 368 -0.76 28.16 6.78
C THR A 368 -1.47 26.89 6.28
N TRP A 369 -0.84 25.72 6.41
CA TRP A 369 -1.33 24.45 5.85
C TRP A 369 -1.56 23.33 6.87
N ALA A 370 -1.05 23.47 8.09
CA ALA A 370 -1.29 22.52 9.18
C ALA A 370 -1.01 23.16 10.55
N VAL A 371 -1.71 22.65 11.57
CA VAL A 371 -1.52 23.03 12.97
C VAL A 371 -0.26 22.44 13.58
N ALA A 372 0.21 23.03 14.68
CA ALA A 372 1.27 22.50 15.51
C ALA A 372 0.98 21.04 15.92
N GLY A 373 2.02 20.21 15.93
CA GLY A 373 1.91 18.78 16.23
C GLY A 373 1.65 17.87 15.02
N HIS A 374 1.43 18.41 13.81
CA HIS A 374 1.37 17.63 12.57
C HIS A 374 2.68 16.88 12.32
N GLU A 375 2.61 15.56 12.12
CA GLU A 375 3.78 14.70 11.86
C GLU A 375 4.21 14.79 10.40
N VAL A 376 5.44 15.23 10.16
CA VAL A 376 6.05 15.35 8.82
C VAL A 376 6.99 14.18 8.50
N ALA A 377 7.59 13.54 9.50
CA ALA A 377 8.47 12.40 9.31
C ALA A 377 8.44 11.47 10.52
N ALA A 378 8.64 10.17 10.29
CA ALA A 378 8.66 9.17 11.34
C ALA A 378 9.68 8.08 11.04
N ILE A 379 10.66 7.89 11.93
CA ILE A 379 11.73 6.90 11.76
C ILE A 379 11.53 5.79 12.77
N GLN A 380 11.64 4.53 12.36
CA GLN A 380 11.64 3.39 13.27
C GLN A 380 12.91 2.56 13.10
N VAL A 381 13.56 2.24 14.22
CA VAL A 381 14.75 1.40 14.28
C VAL A 381 14.56 0.27 15.31
N SER A 382 15.22 -0.87 15.10
CA SER A 382 15.22 -1.98 16.06
C SER A 382 16.54 -2.03 16.81
N THR A 383 16.51 -2.13 18.14
CA THR A 383 17.72 -2.25 18.96
C THR A 383 18.21 -3.71 19.07
N THR A 384 17.39 -4.67 18.68
CA THR A 384 17.71 -6.11 18.76
C THR A 384 17.14 -6.88 17.56
N PRO A 385 17.72 -8.04 17.17
CA PRO A 385 17.15 -8.92 16.15
C PRO A 385 15.82 -9.55 16.60
N THR A 386 14.98 -9.94 15.63
CA THR A 386 13.67 -10.60 15.87
C THR A 386 13.80 -11.83 16.76
N SER A 387 12.95 -11.91 17.78
CA SER A 387 13.00 -12.87 18.89
C SER A 387 12.80 -14.35 18.51
N ILE A 388 13.45 -15.23 19.29
CA ILE A 388 13.20 -16.68 19.39
C ILE A 388 11.99 -16.90 20.30
N VAL A 389 11.06 -17.78 19.92
CA VAL A 389 9.94 -18.15 20.81
C VAL A 389 10.45 -19.17 21.82
N SER A 390 10.34 -18.86 23.11
CA SER A 390 10.69 -19.81 24.17
C SER A 390 9.66 -20.94 24.19
N ARG A 391 10.13 -22.20 24.05
CA ARG A 391 9.30 -23.39 24.16
C ARG A 391 8.77 -23.48 25.59
N VAL A 392 7.45 -23.65 25.77
CA VAL A 392 6.94 -24.24 27.00
C VAL A 392 7.02 -25.76 26.79
N PRO A 393 7.84 -26.50 27.55
CA PRO A 393 7.76 -27.96 27.56
C PRO A 393 6.39 -28.34 28.11
N SER A 394 5.57 -29.02 27.32
CA SER A 394 4.42 -29.75 27.88
C SER A 394 4.98 -30.99 28.56
N THR A 395 4.88 -31.04 29.88
CA THR A 395 5.19 -32.21 30.71
C THR A 395 3.97 -33.09 30.98
N ALA A 396 2.87 -32.91 30.24
CA ALA A 396 1.63 -33.63 30.48
C ALA A 396 1.50 -34.85 29.54
N THR A 397 1.24 -36.00 30.15
CA THR A 397 0.99 -37.31 29.52
C THR A 397 -0.44 -37.50 29.03
N SER A 398 -1.22 -36.43 28.84
CA SER A 398 -2.61 -36.54 28.36
C SER A 398 -2.63 -36.86 26.87
N ARG A 399 -3.41 -37.85 26.45
CA ARG A 399 -3.58 -38.23 25.03
C ARG A 399 -4.90 -37.72 24.47
N LEU A 400 -4.93 -37.41 23.17
CA LEU A 400 -6.18 -37.19 22.44
C LEU A 400 -6.93 -38.51 22.30
N ASN A 401 -8.25 -38.48 22.54
CA ASN A 401 -9.15 -39.55 22.17
C ASN A 401 -9.40 -39.50 20.67
N VAL A 402 -9.27 -40.62 19.98
CA VAL A 402 -9.43 -40.71 18.52
C VAL A 402 -10.60 -41.63 18.20
N MET A 403 -11.56 -41.12 17.42
CA MET A 403 -12.71 -41.89 16.97
C MET A 403 -12.78 -41.87 15.44
N GLU A 404 -12.80 -43.06 14.84
CA GLU A 404 -13.09 -43.22 13.41
C GLU A 404 -14.54 -43.67 13.20
N LYS A 405 -15.29 -42.91 12.39
CA LYS A 405 -16.66 -43.26 12.02
C LYS A 405 -16.86 -43.05 10.52
N GLY A 406 -16.65 -44.11 9.75
CA GLY A 406 -16.72 -44.05 8.28
C GLY A 406 -15.70 -43.05 7.72
N ALA A 407 -16.17 -42.05 6.99
CA ALA A 407 -15.34 -40.98 6.43
C ALA A 407 -14.94 -39.91 7.45
N ILE A 408 -15.34 -40.02 8.72
CA ILE A 408 -15.05 -39.00 9.74
C ILE A 408 -13.95 -39.49 10.67
N LEU A 409 -12.96 -38.63 10.92
CA LEU A 409 -11.99 -38.75 12.01
C LEU A 409 -12.25 -37.64 13.02
N GLU A 410 -12.63 -38.01 14.24
CA GLU A 410 -12.85 -37.08 15.34
C GLU A 410 -11.74 -37.23 16.38
N LEU A 411 -11.17 -36.10 16.78
CA LEU A 411 -10.10 -36.01 17.76
C LEU A 411 -10.58 -35.16 18.93
N SER A 412 -10.68 -35.75 20.12
CA SER A 412 -11.18 -35.09 21.32
C SER A 412 -10.08 -35.00 22.39
N GLY A 413 -9.73 -33.77 22.76
CA GLY A 413 -8.86 -33.44 23.88
C GLY A 413 -9.64 -33.03 25.13
N THR A 414 -8.95 -32.37 26.05
CA THR A 414 -9.55 -31.92 27.32
C THR A 414 -10.62 -30.84 27.14
N THR A 415 -10.37 -29.90 26.21
CA THR A 415 -11.26 -28.76 25.95
C THR A 415 -11.61 -28.60 24.48
N SER A 416 -11.00 -29.38 23.59
CA SER A 416 -11.03 -29.14 22.14
C SER A 416 -11.42 -30.40 21.40
N THR A 417 -12.23 -30.25 20.37
CA THR A 417 -12.61 -31.32 19.44
C THR A 417 -12.32 -30.86 18.02
N TRP A 418 -11.68 -31.71 17.23
CA TRP A 418 -11.43 -31.49 15.81
C TRP A 418 -12.07 -32.60 15.01
N THR A 419 -12.68 -32.25 13.89
CA THR A 419 -13.28 -33.21 12.98
C THR A 419 -12.68 -33.06 11.60
N PHE A 420 -12.21 -34.18 11.06
CA PHE A 420 -11.76 -34.29 9.67
C PHE A 420 -12.76 -35.08 8.86
N ASP A 421 -13.06 -34.58 7.68
CA ASP A 421 -13.60 -35.38 6.60
C ASP A 421 -12.44 -36.05 5.86
N ARG A 422 -12.34 -37.38 5.93
CA ARG A 422 -11.29 -38.20 5.31
C ARG A 422 -11.48 -38.35 3.81
N ALA A 423 -12.71 -38.26 3.30
CA ALA A 423 -13.00 -38.38 1.87
C ALA A 423 -12.53 -37.14 1.11
N PHE A 424 -12.69 -35.95 1.72
CA PHE A 424 -12.20 -34.70 1.15
C PHE A 424 -10.90 -34.18 1.78
N SER A 425 -10.45 -34.82 2.86
CA SER A 425 -9.22 -34.50 3.61
C SER A 425 -9.15 -33.07 4.10
N HIS A 426 -10.25 -32.60 4.68
CA HIS A 426 -10.36 -31.27 5.25
C HIS A 426 -10.60 -31.33 6.75
N LEU A 427 -9.96 -30.41 7.47
CA LEU A 427 -10.40 -30.02 8.80
C LEU A 427 -11.70 -29.21 8.64
N THR A 428 -12.82 -29.79 9.08
CA THR A 428 -14.17 -29.24 8.88
C THR A 428 -14.77 -28.63 10.15
N SER A 429 -14.28 -29.03 11.33
CA SER A 429 -14.72 -28.52 12.63
C SER A 429 -13.54 -28.34 13.57
N GLY A 430 -13.58 -27.26 14.36
CA GLY A 430 -12.60 -26.93 15.38
C GLY A 430 -13.31 -26.36 16.59
N ALA A 431 -14.02 -27.22 17.32
CA ALA A 431 -14.78 -26.83 18.48
C ALA A 431 -13.90 -26.72 19.74
N LYS A 432 -14.23 -25.77 20.61
CA LYS A 432 -13.67 -25.67 21.96
C LYS A 432 -14.80 -25.51 22.97
N ASN A 433 -14.77 -26.26 24.06
CA ASN A 433 -15.84 -26.32 25.08
C ASN A 433 -17.25 -26.49 24.47
N GLY A 434 -17.37 -27.26 23.38
CA GLY A 434 -18.62 -27.49 22.67
C GLY A 434 -19.08 -26.36 21.73
N GLN A 435 -18.35 -25.25 21.65
CA GLN A 435 -18.63 -24.16 20.71
C GLN A 435 -17.79 -24.30 19.45
N GLU A 436 -18.43 -24.22 18.28
CA GLU A 436 -17.76 -24.24 16.98
C GLU A 436 -17.09 -22.90 16.68
N HIS A 437 -15.86 -22.94 16.17
CA HIS A 437 -15.07 -21.75 15.82
C HIS A 437 -14.70 -21.69 14.34
N LEU A 438 -14.71 -22.83 13.63
CA LEU A 438 -14.50 -22.90 12.19
C LEU A 438 -15.84 -22.89 11.45
N ALA A 439 -15.99 -21.97 10.51
CA ALA A 439 -17.18 -21.85 9.65
C ALA A 439 -16.92 -22.32 8.20
N ALA A 440 -15.65 -22.42 7.80
CA ALA A 440 -15.25 -22.95 6.49
C ALA A 440 -13.92 -23.71 6.56
N LEU A 441 -13.61 -24.42 5.48
CA LEU A 441 -12.46 -25.32 5.37
C LEU A 441 -11.13 -24.59 5.54
N VAL A 442 -10.20 -25.21 6.25
CA VAL A 442 -8.78 -24.80 6.26
C VAL A 442 -8.12 -25.30 4.99
N THR A 443 -7.67 -24.38 4.13
CA THR A 443 -7.20 -24.72 2.77
C THR A 443 -5.90 -23.98 2.44
N PRO A 444 -4.84 -24.68 1.98
CA PRO A 444 -3.70 -24.02 1.37
C PRO A 444 -4.13 -23.17 0.17
N THR A 445 -3.71 -21.91 0.13
CA THR A 445 -4.01 -20.98 -0.97
C THR A 445 -2.73 -20.49 -1.62
N PHE A 446 -2.80 -20.34 -2.94
CA PHE A 446 -1.72 -19.78 -3.77
C PHE A 446 -2.19 -18.66 -4.69
N TYR A 447 -3.37 -18.12 -4.38
CA TYR A 447 -4.03 -17.11 -5.17
C TYR A 447 -4.53 -16.00 -4.24
N ARG A 448 -4.36 -14.76 -4.68
CA ARG A 448 -5.01 -13.55 -4.19
C ARG A 448 -5.78 -12.88 -5.33
N ALA A 449 -6.75 -12.03 -5.01
CA ALA A 449 -7.41 -11.19 -6.01
C ALA A 449 -6.37 -10.41 -6.84
N VAL A 450 -6.71 -10.07 -8.08
CA VAL A 450 -5.79 -9.37 -8.99
C VAL A 450 -5.86 -7.87 -8.69
N ALA A 451 -4.70 -7.23 -8.52
CA ALA A 451 -4.59 -5.77 -8.49
C ALA A 451 -4.44 -5.24 -9.92
N ASP A 452 -4.78 -3.97 -10.15
CA ASP A 452 -4.68 -3.35 -11.47
C ASP A 452 -3.26 -3.38 -12.04
N ASN A 453 -2.26 -3.28 -11.17
CA ASN A 453 -0.86 -3.40 -11.52
C ASN A 453 -0.45 -4.80 -12.01
N ASP A 454 -1.13 -5.85 -11.54
CA ASP A 454 -0.86 -7.22 -11.96
C ASP A 454 -1.36 -7.47 -13.40
N ALA A 455 -2.50 -6.85 -13.77
CA ALA A 455 -3.28 -7.17 -14.97
C ALA A 455 -2.49 -7.15 -16.30
N PRO A 456 -1.73 -6.08 -16.64
CA PRO A 456 -1.00 -5.99 -17.91
C PRO A 456 0.32 -6.78 -17.95
N GLN A 457 0.81 -7.29 -16.82
CA GLN A 457 2.14 -7.89 -16.69
C GLN A 457 2.05 -9.34 -16.16
N ASP A 458 2.14 -9.54 -14.85
CA ASP A 458 2.25 -10.86 -14.22
C ASP A 458 0.94 -11.67 -14.29
N CYS A 459 -0.22 -11.00 -14.29
CA CYS A 459 -1.52 -11.66 -14.35
C CYS A 459 -1.75 -12.43 -15.65
N TRP A 460 -1.11 -12.02 -16.77
CA TRP A 460 -1.21 -12.78 -18.01
C TRP A 460 -0.66 -14.20 -17.86
N ASP A 461 0.51 -14.36 -17.21
CA ASP A 461 1.05 -15.70 -16.88
C ASP A 461 0.09 -16.45 -15.94
N TRP A 462 -0.47 -15.78 -14.93
CA TRP A 462 -1.40 -16.43 -14.00
C TRP A 462 -2.69 -16.93 -14.70
N LYS A 463 -3.27 -16.13 -15.59
CA LYS A 463 -4.49 -16.47 -16.35
C LYS A 463 -4.23 -17.48 -17.47
N ASP A 464 -3.09 -17.38 -18.16
CA ASP A 464 -2.66 -18.37 -19.17
C ASP A 464 -2.44 -19.74 -18.51
N ARG A 465 -1.80 -19.75 -17.33
CA ARG A 465 -1.58 -20.95 -16.52
C ARG A 465 -2.77 -21.36 -15.65
N LYS A 466 -3.92 -20.68 -15.76
CA LYS A 466 -5.18 -21.04 -15.06
C LYS A 466 -5.04 -21.12 -13.53
N LEU A 467 -4.21 -20.24 -12.94
CA LEU A 467 -3.99 -20.21 -11.48
C LEU A 467 -5.30 -19.97 -10.71
N ASP A 468 -6.17 -19.10 -11.22
CA ASP A 468 -7.50 -18.79 -10.67
C ASP A 468 -8.46 -19.99 -10.68
N LYS A 469 -8.24 -20.94 -11.60
CA LYS A 469 -9.03 -22.18 -11.75
C LYS A 469 -8.40 -23.40 -11.10
N ALA A 470 -7.17 -23.30 -10.60
CA ALA A 470 -6.50 -24.40 -9.94
C ALA A 470 -7.19 -24.75 -8.62
N LYS A 471 -7.23 -26.05 -8.32
CA LYS A 471 -7.86 -26.59 -7.11
C LYS A 471 -6.95 -27.62 -6.47
N VAL A 472 -7.13 -27.78 -5.16
CA VAL A 472 -6.50 -28.86 -4.40
C VAL A 472 -7.24 -30.17 -4.70
N GLN A 473 -6.50 -31.21 -5.07
CA GLN A 473 -6.98 -32.59 -5.24
C GLN A 473 -6.29 -33.49 -4.22
N MET A 474 -7.07 -34.25 -3.49
CA MET A 474 -6.59 -35.20 -2.48
C MET A 474 -5.86 -36.39 -3.13
N ARG A 475 -4.80 -36.89 -2.48
CA ARG A 475 -4.07 -38.10 -2.87
C ARG A 475 -4.05 -39.15 -1.78
N SER A 476 -3.70 -38.76 -0.55
CA SER A 476 -3.69 -39.67 0.59
C SER A 476 -4.02 -38.92 1.88
N PHE A 477 -4.56 -39.66 2.85
CA PHE A 477 -4.90 -39.19 4.18
C PHE A 477 -4.40 -40.22 5.18
N ASN A 478 -3.44 -39.83 6.01
CA ASN A 478 -2.85 -40.68 7.03
C ASN A 478 -2.85 -39.92 8.36
N TRP A 479 -2.89 -40.66 9.47
CA TRP A 479 -2.71 -40.05 10.78
C TRP A 479 -1.96 -40.99 11.71
N ASN A 480 -1.24 -40.40 12.66
CA ASN A 480 -0.57 -41.13 13.74
C ASN A 480 -0.64 -40.33 15.04
N GLN A 481 -0.61 -41.03 16.17
CA GLN A 481 -0.50 -40.41 17.49
C GLN A 481 0.93 -40.61 18.02
N GLU A 482 1.58 -39.52 18.42
CA GLU A 482 2.92 -39.51 18.98
C GLU A 482 2.92 -39.86 20.48
N ASP A 483 4.08 -40.20 21.03
CA ASP A 483 4.23 -40.63 22.43
C ASP A 483 3.82 -39.54 23.44
N ASP A 484 3.97 -38.27 23.05
CA ASP A 484 3.57 -37.08 23.82
C ASP A 484 2.07 -36.77 23.74
N GLY A 485 1.29 -37.60 23.03
CA GLY A 485 -0.16 -37.49 22.89
C GLY A 485 -0.65 -36.59 21.75
N VAL A 486 0.26 -35.94 21.01
CA VAL A 486 -0.07 -35.16 19.81
C VAL A 486 -0.55 -36.10 18.71
N VAL A 487 -1.61 -35.72 18.00
CA VAL A 487 -2.06 -36.43 16.79
C VAL A 487 -1.64 -35.63 15.57
N LYS A 488 -0.88 -36.26 14.68
CA LYS A 488 -0.50 -35.71 13.37
C LYS A 488 -1.38 -36.32 12.30
N VAL A 489 -2.09 -35.48 11.55
CA VAL A 489 -2.83 -35.85 10.34
C VAL A 489 -2.04 -35.34 9.14
N THR A 490 -1.51 -36.25 8.35
CA THR A 490 -0.74 -35.96 7.13
C THR A 490 -1.64 -36.16 5.91
N VAL A 491 -1.82 -35.09 5.15
CA VAL A 491 -2.60 -35.09 3.92
C VAL A 491 -1.68 -34.79 2.75
N GLU A 492 -1.59 -35.73 1.81
CA GLU A 492 -0.93 -35.50 0.53
C GLU A 492 -1.96 -35.02 -0.48
N GLN A 493 -1.66 -33.91 -1.13
CA GLN A 493 -2.56 -33.25 -2.07
C GLN A 493 -1.81 -32.78 -3.30
N LYS A 494 -2.55 -32.37 -4.32
CA LYS A 494 -2.02 -31.80 -5.55
C LYS A 494 -2.82 -30.55 -5.91
N PHE A 495 -2.17 -29.40 -5.94
CA PHE A 495 -2.76 -28.16 -6.41
C PHE A 495 -2.52 -28.01 -7.91
N MET A 496 -3.57 -28.08 -8.72
CA MET A 496 -3.45 -28.07 -10.19
C MET A 496 -4.73 -27.56 -10.87
N PRO A 497 -4.64 -26.96 -12.06
CA PRO A 497 -5.77 -26.79 -12.95
C PRO A 497 -6.12 -28.12 -13.64
N PHE A 498 -7.37 -28.27 -14.08
CA PHE A 498 -7.82 -29.53 -14.72
C PHE A 498 -7.26 -29.76 -16.13
N VAL A 499 -6.79 -28.70 -16.81
CA VAL A 499 -6.48 -28.72 -18.25
C VAL A 499 -4.99 -28.56 -18.58
N LEU A 500 -4.13 -28.32 -17.59
CA LEU A 500 -2.68 -28.13 -17.80
C LEU A 500 -1.87 -29.14 -16.99
N SER A 501 -0.64 -29.40 -17.44
CA SER A 501 0.25 -30.44 -16.90
C SER A 501 1.14 -29.98 -15.74
N TRP A 502 1.00 -28.73 -15.27
CA TRP A 502 1.70 -28.24 -14.09
C TRP A 502 0.90 -28.49 -12.81
N SER A 503 1.61 -28.61 -11.70
CA SER A 503 1.02 -28.78 -10.37
C SER A 503 1.98 -28.38 -9.26
N ILE A 504 1.44 -28.18 -8.05
CA ILE A 504 2.24 -28.27 -6.82
C ILE A 504 1.82 -29.53 -6.08
N ASP A 505 2.76 -30.45 -5.89
CA ASP A 505 2.56 -31.58 -4.98
C ASP A 505 2.70 -31.05 -3.54
N LEU A 506 1.70 -31.29 -2.71
CA LEU A 506 1.56 -30.72 -1.38
C LEU A 506 1.56 -31.82 -0.32
N VAL A 507 2.25 -31.56 0.78
CA VAL A 507 2.11 -32.32 2.03
C VAL A 507 1.67 -31.33 3.10
N VAL A 508 0.49 -31.55 3.65
CA VAL A 508 -0.09 -30.73 4.73
C VAL A 508 -0.17 -31.57 5.99
N ILE A 509 0.48 -31.13 7.06
CA ILE A 509 0.47 -31.82 8.35
C ILE A 509 -0.29 -30.96 9.35
N TYR A 510 -1.37 -31.50 9.89
CA TYR A 510 -2.11 -30.92 11.01
C TYR A 510 -1.66 -31.63 12.29
N ALA A 511 -0.99 -30.92 13.19
CA ALA A 511 -0.59 -31.45 14.50
C ALA A 511 -1.49 -30.87 15.61
N MET A 512 -2.35 -31.71 16.18
CA MET A 512 -3.30 -31.34 17.23
C MET A 512 -2.75 -31.77 18.59
N SER A 513 -2.70 -30.82 19.52
CA SER A 513 -2.25 -31.04 20.89
C SER A 513 -3.43 -31.35 21.83
N PRO A 514 -3.26 -32.24 22.82
CA PRO A 514 -4.24 -32.48 23.91
C PRO A 514 -4.77 -31.24 24.64
N HIS A 515 -4.03 -30.13 24.58
CA HIS A 515 -4.36 -28.86 25.23
C HIS A 515 -5.00 -27.81 24.30
N GLY A 516 -5.37 -28.20 23.07
CA GLY A 516 -6.11 -27.33 22.15
C GLY A 516 -5.25 -26.53 21.16
N GLY A 517 -3.95 -26.79 21.10
CA GLY A 517 -3.07 -26.20 20.08
C GLY A 517 -3.18 -26.93 18.74
N LEU A 518 -3.11 -26.18 17.63
CA LEU A 518 -3.10 -26.68 16.26
C LEU A 518 -1.87 -26.12 15.54
N THR A 519 -1.05 -26.98 14.96
CA THR A 519 -0.01 -26.57 14.00
C THR A 519 -0.38 -27.06 12.62
N ILE A 520 -0.27 -26.20 11.61
CA ILE A 520 -0.50 -26.51 10.19
C ILE A 520 0.82 -26.31 9.48
N GLU A 521 1.46 -27.39 9.09
CA GLU A 521 2.69 -27.38 8.31
C GLU A 521 2.34 -27.64 6.85
N VAL A 522 2.86 -26.81 5.94
CA VAL A 522 2.60 -26.93 4.51
C VAL A 522 3.93 -26.99 3.79
N LYS A 523 4.15 -28.10 3.09
CA LYS A 523 5.26 -28.31 2.18
C LYS A 523 4.74 -28.41 0.75
N GLY A 524 5.37 -27.72 -0.19
CA GLY A 524 4.99 -27.77 -1.59
C GLY A 524 6.17 -27.90 -2.54
N THR A 525 6.01 -28.77 -3.53
CA THR A 525 6.99 -29.00 -4.61
C THR A 525 6.34 -28.75 -5.96
N PRO A 526 6.62 -27.62 -6.61
CA PRO A 526 6.16 -27.37 -7.98
C PRO A 526 6.76 -28.39 -8.97
N THR A 527 5.93 -28.95 -9.84
CA THR A 527 6.32 -29.95 -10.86
C THR A 527 5.50 -29.82 -12.14
N GLY A 528 5.95 -30.47 -13.22
CA GLY A 528 5.28 -30.50 -14.52
C GLY A 528 5.84 -29.51 -15.54
N LEU A 529 5.28 -29.54 -16.75
CA LEU A 529 5.69 -28.66 -17.85
C LEU A 529 5.00 -27.29 -17.74
N ASN A 530 5.63 -26.25 -18.29
CA ASN A 530 5.09 -24.89 -18.29
C ASN A 530 4.73 -24.38 -16.89
N LEU A 531 5.60 -24.68 -15.91
CA LEU A 531 5.49 -24.09 -14.58
C LEU A 531 5.44 -22.57 -14.69
N ARG A 532 4.52 -21.99 -13.92
CA ARG A 532 4.39 -20.53 -13.80
C ARG A 532 5.66 -19.88 -13.28
N LYS A 533 5.94 -18.67 -13.74
CA LYS A 533 7.12 -17.92 -13.30
C LYS A 533 6.97 -17.47 -11.85
N THR A 534 5.79 -16.99 -11.52
CA THR A 534 5.47 -16.40 -10.22
C THR A 534 4.15 -16.93 -9.68
N LEU A 535 4.00 -16.80 -8.36
CA LEU A 535 2.78 -16.98 -7.61
C LEU A 535 2.26 -15.64 -7.11
N SER A 536 0.96 -15.52 -6.87
CA SER A 536 0.38 -14.30 -6.29
C SER A 536 0.36 -14.32 -4.76
N LEU A 537 0.22 -15.51 -4.14
CA LEU A 537 0.24 -15.72 -2.69
C LEU A 537 0.84 -17.09 -2.35
N LEU A 538 1.35 -17.23 -1.12
CA LEU A 538 1.65 -18.50 -0.49
C LEU A 538 1.11 -18.48 0.95
N GLY A 539 0.07 -19.28 1.25
CA GLY A 539 -0.51 -19.25 2.60
C GLY A 539 -1.63 -20.27 2.83
N VAL A 540 -2.44 -20.00 3.85
CA VAL A 540 -3.63 -20.78 4.23
C VAL A 540 -4.81 -19.82 4.41
N THR A 541 -5.97 -20.20 3.89
CA THR A 541 -7.24 -19.52 4.15
C THR A 541 -8.13 -20.41 5.02
N LEU A 542 -8.86 -19.80 5.96
CA LEU A 542 -9.86 -20.45 6.78
C LEU A 542 -11.06 -19.53 7.01
N GLY A 543 -12.24 -20.12 7.21
CA GLY A 543 -13.44 -19.39 7.65
C GLY A 543 -13.59 -19.50 9.15
N LEU A 544 -13.64 -18.37 9.85
CA LEU A 544 -13.91 -18.30 11.28
C LEU A 544 -15.36 -17.90 11.55
N HIS A 545 -15.93 -18.43 12.62
CA HIS A 545 -17.28 -18.05 13.04
C HIS A 545 -17.44 -16.52 13.09
N LYS A 546 -18.59 -16.02 12.66
CA LYS A 546 -18.84 -14.57 12.51
C LYS A 546 -18.65 -13.75 13.79
N ASP A 547 -18.65 -14.37 14.95
CA ASP A 547 -18.48 -13.64 16.22
C ASP A 547 -17.04 -13.12 16.40
N PHE A 548 -16.05 -13.66 15.68
CA PHE A 548 -14.63 -13.26 15.75
C PHE A 548 -14.37 -11.90 15.05
N GLN A 549 -14.92 -10.83 15.62
CA GLN A 549 -14.91 -9.51 15.01
C GLN A 549 -13.75 -8.62 15.43
N HIS A 550 -13.11 -8.90 16.57
CA HIS A 550 -12.01 -8.07 17.07
C HIS A 550 -10.66 -8.64 16.66
N VAL A 551 -9.77 -7.77 16.19
CA VAL A 551 -8.45 -8.15 15.68
C VAL A 551 -7.39 -7.35 16.41
N LYS A 552 -6.35 -8.03 16.90
CA LYS A 552 -5.21 -7.43 17.57
C LYS A 552 -3.93 -8.08 17.03
N TRP A 553 -2.90 -7.29 16.74
CA TRP A 553 -1.66 -7.82 16.19
C TRP A 553 -0.46 -6.99 16.60
N PHE A 554 0.71 -7.63 16.63
CA PHE A 554 1.99 -6.95 16.70
C PHE A 554 2.73 -7.11 15.37
N GLY A 555 2.83 -6.03 14.62
CA GLY A 555 3.30 -6.04 13.23
C GLY A 555 3.13 -4.68 12.60
N ARG A 556 3.15 -4.59 11.27
CA ARG A 556 2.93 -3.30 10.59
C ARG A 556 1.46 -2.88 10.67
N GLY A 557 1.25 -1.58 10.89
CA GLY A 557 -0.09 -0.99 10.89
C GLY A 557 -0.09 0.51 11.18
N PRO A 558 -1.28 1.11 11.36
CA PRO A 558 -2.60 0.43 11.35
C PRO A 558 -3.17 0.13 9.94
N GLY A 559 -2.62 0.76 8.90
CA GLY A 559 -3.06 0.61 7.52
C GLY A 559 -2.64 -0.72 6.89
N GLU A 560 -2.99 -0.89 5.61
CA GLU A 560 -2.53 -2.04 4.82
C GLU A 560 -1.05 -1.92 4.46
N SER A 561 -0.42 -3.05 4.17
CA SER A 561 0.97 -3.14 3.71
C SER A 561 1.19 -4.39 2.86
N TYR A 562 2.15 -4.27 1.95
CA TYR A 562 2.59 -5.28 1.00
C TYR A 562 4.12 -5.31 0.95
N LYS A 563 4.69 -6.38 0.40
CA LYS A 563 6.14 -6.64 0.34
C LYS A 563 6.96 -5.44 -0.15
N ASP A 564 6.41 -4.71 -1.12
CA ASP A 564 6.96 -3.52 -1.78
C ASP A 564 6.23 -2.20 -1.45
N MET A 565 5.24 -2.21 -0.55
CA MET A 565 4.54 -1.02 -0.05
C MET A 565 4.26 -1.18 1.45
N LYS A 566 5.18 -0.76 2.32
CA LYS A 566 5.07 -1.02 3.77
C LYS A 566 5.80 -0.06 4.69
N LEU A 567 6.60 0.85 4.16
CA LEU A 567 7.47 1.73 4.94
C LEU A 567 6.68 2.76 5.74
N ALA A 568 5.50 3.18 5.27
CA ALA A 568 4.63 4.09 6.02
C ALA A 568 4.03 3.42 7.27
N GLN A 569 3.88 2.09 7.25
CA GLN A 569 3.32 1.33 8.35
C GLN A 569 4.41 0.99 9.36
N SER A 570 4.36 1.61 10.53
CA SER A 570 5.28 1.31 11.65
C SER A 570 4.93 -0.03 12.27
N VAL A 571 5.94 -0.76 12.76
CA VAL A 571 5.70 -1.95 13.59
C VAL A 571 5.26 -1.52 14.99
N GLY A 572 4.15 -2.07 15.47
CA GLY A 572 3.60 -1.75 16.78
C GLY A 572 2.46 -2.68 17.17
N LEU A 573 1.86 -2.41 18.32
CA LEU A 573 0.66 -3.09 18.78
C LEU A 573 -0.58 -2.34 18.27
N TYR A 574 -1.41 -3.00 17.48
CA TYR A 574 -2.61 -2.43 16.91
C TYR A 574 -3.84 -3.28 17.22
N THR A 575 -5.00 -2.62 17.24
CA THR A 575 -6.31 -3.24 17.42
C THR A 575 -7.29 -2.66 16.40
N ASN A 576 -8.16 -3.48 15.83
CA ASN A 576 -9.22 -3.06 14.92
C ASN A 576 -10.39 -4.07 14.95
N THR A 577 -11.41 -3.87 14.12
CA THR A 577 -12.45 -4.85 13.83
C THR A 577 -12.29 -5.41 12.42
N VAL A 578 -12.89 -6.57 12.12
CA VAL A 578 -12.88 -7.13 10.76
C VAL A 578 -13.42 -6.13 9.73
N PRO A 579 -14.57 -5.44 9.94
CA PRO A 579 -15.01 -4.37 9.06
C PRO A 579 -14.05 -3.17 9.01
N GLY A 580 -13.42 -2.82 10.13
CA GLY A 580 -12.50 -1.69 10.21
C GLY A 580 -11.12 -1.94 9.55
N LEU A 581 -10.80 -3.19 9.20
CA LEU A 581 -9.61 -3.55 8.44
C LEU A 581 -9.79 -3.40 6.93
N TRP A 582 -11.03 -3.44 6.44
CA TRP A 582 -11.39 -3.33 5.03
C TRP A 582 -11.10 -1.92 4.52
N THR A 583 -10.20 -1.80 3.53
CA THR A 583 -9.86 -0.52 2.91
C THR A 583 -10.92 -0.04 1.92
N GLY A 584 -11.56 -0.98 1.21
CA GLY A 584 -12.69 -0.72 0.33
C GLY A 584 -12.33 0.11 -0.90
N PRO A 585 -11.44 -0.37 -1.77
CA PRO A 585 -11.10 0.34 -3.01
C PRO A 585 -12.34 0.50 -3.89
N GLU A 586 -12.36 1.60 -4.64
CA GLU A 586 -13.51 2.00 -5.47
C GLU A 586 -13.74 1.06 -6.64
N PHE A 587 -12.67 0.49 -7.17
CA PHE A 587 -12.70 -0.73 -7.96
C PHE A 587 -12.29 -1.92 -7.07
N PRO A 588 -13.15 -2.93 -6.86
CA PRO A 588 -12.79 -4.12 -6.12
C PRO A 588 -11.53 -4.81 -6.66
N GLN A 589 -10.50 -4.90 -5.82
CA GLN A 589 -9.23 -5.55 -6.13
C GLN A 589 -8.53 -6.01 -4.85
N GLU A 590 -7.37 -6.66 -4.97
CA GLU A 590 -6.54 -7.00 -3.82
C GLU A 590 -6.30 -5.79 -2.93
N CYS A 591 -6.61 -5.95 -1.64
CA CYS A 591 -6.44 -4.90 -0.65
C CYS A 591 -6.43 -5.49 0.77
N SER A 592 -6.19 -4.64 1.77
CA SER A 592 -6.32 -4.93 3.20
C SER A 592 -5.33 -5.94 3.78
N ASN A 593 -4.22 -6.25 3.10
CA ASN A 593 -3.17 -7.09 3.67
C ASN A 593 -2.35 -6.35 4.74
N ARG A 594 -1.82 -7.07 5.73
CA ARG A 594 -0.86 -6.57 6.72
C ARG A 594 0.36 -7.47 6.73
N THR A 595 1.57 -6.90 6.73
CA THR A 595 2.85 -7.64 6.64
C THR A 595 3.68 -7.53 7.92
N ASP A 596 4.78 -8.28 7.94
CA ASP A 596 5.80 -8.24 8.99
C ASP A 596 5.24 -8.49 10.41
N ASN A 597 4.20 -9.34 10.54
CA ASN A 597 3.51 -9.59 11.81
C ASN A 597 4.20 -10.70 12.60
N ARG A 598 4.40 -10.45 13.90
CA ARG A 598 4.95 -11.40 14.84
C ARG A 598 3.89 -12.38 15.32
N TRP A 599 2.71 -11.85 15.61
CA TRP A 599 1.54 -12.62 16.01
C TRP A 599 0.26 -11.85 15.66
N LEU A 600 -0.82 -12.61 15.58
CA LEU A 600 -2.17 -12.16 15.31
C LEU A 600 -3.12 -12.81 16.32
N GLU A 601 -4.04 -12.03 16.87
CA GLU A 601 -5.12 -12.46 17.75
C GLU A 601 -6.45 -12.01 17.14
N LEU A 602 -7.40 -12.95 16.96
CA LEU A 602 -8.79 -12.62 16.70
C LEU A 602 -9.62 -13.05 17.89
N SER A 603 -10.54 -12.21 18.35
CA SER A 603 -11.40 -12.54 19.48
C SER A 603 -12.87 -12.31 19.18
N ASN A 604 -13.71 -13.06 19.88
CA ASN A 604 -15.14 -12.88 19.82
C ASN A 604 -15.58 -11.58 20.51
N GLU A 605 -16.81 -11.14 20.28
CA GLU A 605 -17.35 -9.89 20.86
C GLU A 605 -17.23 -9.81 22.39
N SER A 606 -17.40 -10.94 23.10
CA SER A 606 -17.28 -10.99 24.56
C SER A 606 -15.82 -11.00 25.06
N ASN A 607 -14.86 -11.13 24.14
CA ASN A 607 -13.42 -11.32 24.34
C ASN A 607 -13.06 -12.47 25.30
N ASP A 608 -13.99 -13.43 25.45
CA ASP A 608 -13.77 -14.63 26.24
C ASP A 608 -13.13 -15.75 25.42
N THR A 609 -13.11 -15.65 24.09
CA THR A 609 -12.52 -16.64 23.19
C THR A 609 -11.61 -15.93 22.20
N THR A 610 -10.37 -16.42 22.08
CA THR A 610 -9.35 -15.83 21.20
C THR A 610 -8.68 -16.90 20.35
N LEU A 611 -8.53 -16.66 19.05
CA LEU A 611 -7.62 -17.38 18.17
C LEU A 611 -6.29 -16.64 18.09
N ASN A 612 -5.20 -17.27 18.52
CA ASN A 612 -3.85 -16.74 18.42
C ASN A 612 -3.08 -17.45 17.31
N VAL A 613 -2.39 -16.69 16.46
CA VAL A 613 -1.67 -17.20 15.29
C VAL A 613 -0.25 -16.67 15.22
N GLN A 614 0.70 -17.55 14.91
CA GLN A 614 2.11 -17.23 14.64
C GLN A 614 2.62 -18.06 13.44
N LEU A 615 3.54 -17.48 12.66
CA LEU A 615 4.27 -18.20 11.62
C LEU A 615 5.64 -18.63 12.15
N MET A 616 5.99 -19.90 11.97
CA MET A 616 7.17 -20.53 12.55
C MET A 616 8.03 -21.20 11.46
N GLN A 617 9.32 -21.34 11.74
CA GLN A 617 10.22 -22.19 10.96
C GLN A 617 9.88 -23.67 11.21
N PRO A 618 9.70 -24.50 10.16
CA PRO A 618 9.26 -25.90 10.29
C PRO A 618 10.22 -26.82 11.08
N GLU A 619 11.53 -26.68 10.88
CA GLU A 619 12.54 -27.67 11.31
C GLU A 619 12.60 -27.90 12.82
N ASP A 620 12.40 -26.85 13.63
CA ASP A 620 12.50 -26.93 15.09
C ASP A 620 11.45 -26.11 15.84
N ASN A 621 10.64 -25.32 15.13
CA ASN A 621 9.61 -24.47 15.71
C ASN A 621 10.14 -23.47 16.77
N THR A 622 11.44 -23.16 16.76
CA THR A 622 12.08 -22.23 17.72
C THR A 622 12.19 -20.82 17.17
N LYS A 623 12.28 -20.69 15.85
CA LYS A 623 12.39 -19.40 15.16
C LYS A 623 11.05 -18.98 14.59
N ARG A 624 10.69 -17.72 14.85
CA ARG A 624 9.50 -17.07 14.29
C ARG A 624 9.82 -16.50 12.91
N TYR A 625 8.94 -16.75 11.94
CA TYR A 625 8.88 -16.00 10.69
C TYR A 625 7.80 -14.93 10.77
N LEU A 626 7.88 -13.94 9.89
CA LEU A 626 6.91 -12.86 9.88
C LEU A 626 5.70 -13.23 9.02
N LEU A 627 4.53 -13.19 9.66
CA LEU A 627 3.24 -13.51 9.06
C LEU A 627 2.71 -12.31 8.26
N SER A 628 2.05 -12.58 7.14
CA SER A 628 1.11 -11.64 6.54
C SER A 628 -0.34 -12.09 6.79
N PHE A 629 -1.28 -11.17 6.95
CA PHE A 629 -2.68 -11.53 7.10
C PHE A 629 -3.65 -10.56 6.45
N MET A 630 -4.81 -11.08 6.09
CA MET A 630 -6.01 -10.32 5.73
C MET A 630 -7.21 -10.98 6.43
N ALA A 631 -8.05 -10.18 7.07
CA ALA A 631 -9.31 -10.62 7.64
C ALA A 631 -10.45 -9.78 7.05
N SER A 632 -11.45 -10.43 6.44
CA SER A 632 -12.58 -9.75 5.81
C SER A 632 -13.83 -10.62 5.82
N VAL A 633 -14.90 -10.16 5.16
CA VAL A 633 -16.12 -10.94 4.87
C VAL A 633 -16.21 -11.31 3.38
N TYR A 634 -15.12 -11.19 2.64
CA TYR A 634 -15.07 -11.43 1.19
C TYR A 634 -14.00 -12.46 0.85
N ASP A 635 -14.32 -13.35 -0.09
CA ASP A 635 -13.34 -14.27 -0.67
C ASP A 635 -12.55 -13.57 -1.78
N ASP A 636 -11.28 -13.95 -1.98
CA ASP A 636 -10.42 -13.41 -3.03
C ASP A 636 -11.07 -13.50 -4.43
N LYS A 637 -11.80 -14.58 -4.72
CA LYS A 637 -12.48 -14.75 -6.02
C LYS A 637 -13.70 -13.86 -6.16
N ASP A 638 -14.36 -13.51 -5.06
CA ASP A 638 -15.50 -12.62 -5.07
C ASP A 638 -15.07 -11.17 -5.31
N ILE A 639 -13.94 -10.78 -4.72
CA ILE A 639 -13.25 -9.51 -4.96
C ILE A 639 -12.85 -9.42 -6.44
N ASP A 640 -12.12 -10.41 -6.97
CA ASP A 640 -11.65 -10.42 -8.37
C ASP A 640 -12.78 -10.39 -9.42
N ALA A 641 -13.95 -10.94 -9.07
CA ALA A 641 -15.10 -11.00 -9.96
C ALA A 641 -16.03 -9.78 -9.87
N ALA A 642 -15.88 -8.90 -8.88
CA ALA A 642 -16.70 -7.69 -8.75
C ALA A 642 -16.05 -6.53 -9.52
N LYS A 643 -16.87 -5.74 -10.21
CA LYS A 643 -16.44 -4.53 -10.93
C LYS A 643 -16.79 -3.26 -10.19
N HIS A 644 -17.78 -3.33 -9.31
CA HIS A 644 -18.21 -2.22 -8.47
C HIS A 644 -18.42 -2.66 -7.01
N PRO A 645 -18.29 -1.75 -6.04
CA PRO A 645 -18.43 -2.08 -4.62
C PRO A 645 -19.79 -2.68 -4.26
N TYR A 646 -20.88 -2.25 -4.90
CA TYR A 646 -22.21 -2.80 -4.64
C TYR A 646 -22.35 -4.27 -5.07
N GLU A 647 -21.58 -4.72 -6.07
CA GLU A 647 -21.57 -6.12 -6.49
C GLU A 647 -20.85 -6.99 -5.46
N LEU A 648 -19.76 -6.46 -4.89
CA LEU A 648 -19.00 -7.13 -3.85
C LEU A 648 -19.80 -7.23 -2.55
N GLU A 649 -20.52 -6.17 -2.18
CA GLU A 649 -21.41 -6.13 -1.01
C GLU A 649 -22.43 -7.28 -1.01
N ARG A 650 -22.95 -7.66 -2.19
CA ARG A 650 -23.88 -8.80 -2.36
C ARG A 650 -23.22 -10.17 -2.14
N LYS A 651 -21.89 -10.24 -2.12
CA LYS A 651 -21.10 -11.47 -1.98
C LYS A 651 -20.53 -11.69 -0.57
N LYS A 652 -20.93 -10.86 0.41
CA LYS A 652 -20.54 -11.03 1.82
C LYS A 652 -20.78 -12.46 2.29
N LYS A 653 -19.76 -13.01 2.95
CA LYS A 653 -19.88 -14.26 3.70
C LYS A 653 -20.54 -14.00 5.04
N ASP A 654 -21.26 -14.99 5.54
CA ASP A 654 -21.83 -15.02 6.89
C ASP A 654 -20.83 -15.46 7.95
N PHE A 655 -19.53 -15.44 7.62
CA PHE A 655 -18.40 -15.77 8.46
C PHE A 655 -17.19 -14.89 8.11
N VAL A 656 -16.15 -14.90 8.97
CA VAL A 656 -14.91 -14.15 8.73
C VAL A 656 -13.98 -14.98 7.86
N VAL A 657 -13.59 -14.45 6.71
CA VAL A 657 -12.56 -15.01 5.84
C VAL A 657 -11.20 -14.53 6.37
N LEU A 658 -10.39 -15.45 6.90
CA LEU A 658 -9.04 -15.18 7.38
C LEU A 658 -8.01 -15.82 6.45
N ARG A 659 -7.16 -14.99 5.84
CA ARG A 659 -6.05 -15.38 4.97
C ARG A 659 -4.73 -15.15 5.71
N LEU A 660 -3.95 -16.22 5.88
CA LEU A 660 -2.67 -16.24 6.59
C LEU A 660 -1.55 -16.53 5.59
N GLY A 661 -0.81 -15.50 5.20
CA GLY A 661 0.26 -15.57 4.20
C GLY A 661 1.64 -15.80 4.82
N ALA A 662 2.37 -16.77 4.29
CA ALA A 662 3.79 -16.95 4.54
C ALA A 662 4.67 -16.05 3.64
N ASP A 663 4.25 -15.85 2.38
CA ASP A 663 4.84 -14.88 1.45
C ASP A 663 3.77 -14.49 0.41
N HIS A 664 3.96 -13.37 -0.29
CA HIS A 664 3.07 -12.94 -1.35
C HIS A 664 3.81 -12.13 -2.43
N HIS A 665 3.22 -12.03 -3.61
CA HIS A 665 3.76 -11.20 -4.68
C HIS A 665 3.62 -9.72 -4.33
N GLY A 666 4.62 -8.90 -4.66
CA GLY A 666 4.51 -7.44 -4.60
C GLY A 666 3.36 -6.90 -5.46
N LEU A 667 3.01 -5.63 -5.28
CA LEU A 667 1.98 -4.96 -6.08
C LEU A 667 2.57 -4.41 -7.39
N GLY A 668 3.82 -3.96 -7.39
CA GLY A 668 4.42 -3.28 -8.53
C GLY A 668 3.68 -2.00 -8.92
N THR A 669 3.97 -1.50 -10.14
CA THR A 669 3.34 -0.30 -10.72
C THR A 669 2.88 -0.56 -12.16
N GLY A 670 2.54 -1.82 -12.47
CA GLY A 670 2.45 -2.33 -13.84
C GLY A 670 1.33 -1.75 -14.70
N SER A 671 0.37 -1.00 -14.14
CA SER A 671 -0.74 -0.38 -14.88
C SER A 671 -0.26 0.58 -15.97
N CYS A 672 0.75 1.40 -15.65
CA CYS A 672 1.41 2.32 -16.59
C CYS A 672 2.94 2.32 -16.46
N GLY A 673 3.47 1.70 -15.41
CA GLY A 673 4.91 1.65 -15.12
C GLY A 673 5.49 0.24 -15.15
N PRO A 674 6.69 0.07 -14.57
CA PRO A 674 7.34 -1.23 -14.51
C PRO A 674 6.51 -2.29 -13.78
N LYS A 675 6.65 -3.54 -14.22
CA LYS A 675 6.19 -4.72 -13.47
C LYS A 675 6.85 -4.79 -12.08
N THR A 676 6.32 -5.64 -11.21
CA THR A 676 6.92 -5.94 -9.91
C THR A 676 8.41 -6.27 -10.04
N LEU A 677 9.25 -5.58 -9.26
CA LEU A 677 10.70 -5.83 -9.27
C LEU A 677 10.99 -7.27 -8.84
N ALA A 678 12.03 -7.86 -9.43
CA ALA A 678 12.33 -9.28 -9.27
C ALA A 678 12.59 -9.71 -7.80
N GLU A 679 13.01 -8.77 -6.94
CA GLU A 679 13.23 -8.98 -5.49
C GLU A 679 11.92 -9.05 -4.68
N TYR A 680 10.84 -8.45 -5.19
CA TYR A 680 9.50 -8.51 -4.59
C TYR A 680 8.59 -9.54 -5.26
N GLY A 681 9.03 -10.15 -6.36
CA GLY A 681 8.31 -11.22 -7.03
C GLY A 681 8.36 -12.54 -6.27
N LEU A 682 7.20 -13.12 -5.96
CA LEU A 682 7.10 -14.47 -5.42
C LEU A 682 7.34 -15.51 -6.53
N LYS A 683 8.58 -15.96 -6.69
CA LYS A 683 8.97 -16.95 -7.72
C LYS A 683 8.44 -18.34 -7.37
N THR A 684 8.11 -19.14 -8.38
CA THR A 684 7.74 -20.55 -8.17
C THR A 684 8.97 -21.40 -7.83
N HIS A 685 9.08 -21.86 -6.58
CA HIS A 685 10.11 -22.78 -6.10
C HIS A 685 9.56 -23.68 -4.98
N PRO A 686 10.24 -24.77 -4.59
CA PRO A 686 9.85 -25.55 -3.43
C PRO A 686 9.81 -24.68 -2.16
N PHE A 687 8.81 -24.91 -1.31
CA PHE A 687 8.58 -24.11 -0.11
C PHE A 687 8.12 -24.98 1.07
N GLU A 688 8.34 -24.47 2.28
CA GLU A 688 7.87 -25.08 3.52
C GLU A 688 7.61 -23.99 4.57
N PHE A 689 6.46 -24.05 5.25
CA PHE A 689 6.13 -23.14 6.36
C PHE A 689 5.21 -23.80 7.38
N ALA A 690 5.25 -23.32 8.62
CA ALA A 690 4.41 -23.82 9.71
C ALA A 690 3.61 -22.68 10.36
N LEU A 691 2.29 -22.83 10.43
CA LEU A 691 1.39 -21.93 11.17
C LEU A 691 1.05 -22.57 12.51
N LYS A 692 1.33 -21.88 13.61
CA LYS A 692 0.83 -22.25 14.94
C LYS A 692 -0.41 -21.44 15.25
N ALA A 693 -1.51 -22.13 15.48
CA ALA A 693 -2.79 -21.58 15.87
C ALA A 693 -3.23 -22.18 17.21
N ALA A 694 -3.77 -21.35 18.10
CA ALA A 694 -4.34 -21.83 19.36
C ALA A 694 -5.59 -21.03 19.72
N VAL A 695 -6.69 -21.74 19.99
CA VAL A 695 -7.89 -21.12 20.58
C VAL A 695 -7.71 -21.11 22.09
N ALA A 696 -7.91 -19.97 22.75
CA ALA A 696 -7.83 -19.78 24.20
C ALA A 696 -9.12 -19.17 24.76
N TYR A 697 -9.44 -19.47 26.03
CA TYR A 697 -10.55 -18.85 26.74
C TYR A 697 -10.03 -17.87 27.81
N ASN A 698 -10.44 -16.61 27.77
CA ASN A 698 -10.18 -15.62 28.80
C ASN A 698 -11.25 -15.75 29.89
N THR A 699 -10.88 -16.24 31.07
CA THR A 699 -11.80 -16.26 32.22
C THR A 699 -12.01 -14.82 32.71
N LYS A 700 -13.24 -14.29 32.57
CA LYS A 700 -13.66 -13.00 33.15
C LYS A 700 -13.61 -13.07 34.68
N VAL A 701 -12.50 -12.65 35.29
CA VAL A 701 -12.49 -12.27 36.71
C VAL A 701 -12.92 -10.79 36.79
N ARG A 702 -14.06 -10.53 37.44
CA ARG A 702 -14.56 -9.18 37.72
C ARG A 702 -13.54 -8.40 38.57
N HIS A 703 -13.11 -7.25 38.04
CA HIS A 703 -12.42 -6.13 38.68
C HIS A 703 -11.29 -6.43 39.68
N GLY A 704 -10.09 -6.52 39.11
CA GLY A 704 -8.81 -6.23 39.76
C GLY A 704 -7.75 -6.36 38.67
N CYS A 705 -6.98 -5.30 38.40
CA CYS A 705 -6.01 -5.23 37.30
C CYS A 705 -5.12 -6.49 37.22
N SER A 706 -5.40 -7.42 36.29
CA SER A 706 -4.54 -8.56 35.98
C SER A 706 -3.43 -8.11 35.04
N ARG A 707 -2.46 -7.42 35.64
CA ARG A 707 -1.14 -7.21 35.04
C ARG A 707 -0.40 -8.54 35.03
N TRP A 708 0.13 -8.93 33.87
CA TRP A 708 1.21 -9.90 33.75
C TRP A 708 2.37 -9.45 34.65
N ARG A 709 2.64 -10.19 35.75
CA ARG A 709 3.92 -10.08 36.47
C ARG A 709 4.64 -11.42 36.38
N ARG A 710 5.89 -11.34 35.93
CA ARG A 710 6.88 -12.42 35.87
C ARG A 710 7.35 -12.70 37.30
N ASP A 711 7.29 -13.94 37.74
CA ASP A 711 7.99 -14.38 38.96
C ASP A 711 9.49 -14.52 38.67
N SER A 712 10.33 -14.02 39.56
CA SER A 712 11.76 -13.78 39.35
C SER A 712 12.67 -14.96 39.69
N SER A 713 12.12 -16.14 40.05
CA SER A 713 12.95 -17.22 40.64
C SER A 713 13.02 -18.56 39.88
N SER A 714 12.29 -18.80 38.78
CA SER A 714 12.44 -20.08 38.03
C SER A 714 11.72 -20.08 36.67
N PRO A 715 12.37 -20.44 35.55
CA PRO A 715 11.81 -20.31 34.21
C PRO A 715 10.99 -21.55 33.79
N GLY A 716 9.70 -21.39 33.51
CA GLY A 716 9.00 -22.28 32.56
C GLY A 716 7.74 -23.02 33.00
N THR A 717 6.89 -22.51 33.90
CA THR A 717 5.58 -23.16 34.17
C THR A 717 4.46 -22.14 34.37
N TRP A 718 3.34 -22.31 33.63
CA TRP A 718 2.11 -21.51 33.77
C TRP A 718 1.01 -22.42 34.36
N ILE A 719 0.61 -22.18 35.62
CA ILE A 719 -0.53 -22.89 36.25
C ILE A 719 -1.45 -21.84 36.88
N ALA A 720 -2.76 -21.94 36.61
CA ALA A 720 -3.77 -21.18 37.33
C ALA A 720 -3.95 -21.78 38.75
N HIS A 721 -3.59 -21.03 39.78
CA HIS A 721 -3.90 -21.41 41.16
C HIS A 721 -5.31 -20.94 41.53
N PRO A 722 -6.21 -21.81 42.02
CA PRO A 722 -7.34 -21.36 42.82
C PRO A 722 -6.80 -20.86 44.17
N LEU A 723 -7.11 -19.61 44.52
CA LEU A 723 -6.80 -19.07 45.85
C LEU A 723 -7.53 -19.89 46.91
N SER A 724 -6.76 -20.57 47.76
CA SER A 724 -7.27 -21.14 48.99
C SER A 724 -7.73 -20.01 49.93
N SER A 725 -8.91 -20.19 50.49
CA SER A 725 -9.56 -19.29 51.42
C SER A 725 -8.85 -19.28 52.77
N ARG A 726 -8.01 -18.28 53.03
CA ARG A 726 -7.70 -17.84 54.38
C ARG A 726 -7.46 -16.34 54.41
N LEU A 727 -8.45 -15.60 54.89
CA LEU A 727 -8.29 -14.35 55.65
C LEU A 727 -9.62 -14.08 56.36
N GLN A 728 -9.76 -14.66 57.55
CA GLN A 728 -10.68 -14.19 58.58
C GLN A 728 -9.90 -13.30 59.54
N ALA A 729 -10.60 -12.26 60.01
CA ALA A 729 -10.29 -11.42 61.17
C ALA A 729 -9.12 -10.42 61.04
N ALA A 730 -9.48 -9.15 60.84
CA ALA A 730 -9.33 -8.12 61.87
C ALA A 730 -9.66 -6.75 61.28
N GLN A 731 -10.82 -6.18 61.62
CA GLN A 731 -10.99 -4.73 61.76
C GLN A 731 -12.26 -4.43 62.54
N ALA A 732 -12.07 -4.22 63.84
CA ALA A 732 -12.98 -3.51 64.73
C ALA A 732 -12.20 -2.31 65.26
N SER A 733 -12.63 -1.09 64.89
CA SER A 733 -12.71 0.09 65.77
C SER A 733 -12.86 1.36 64.92
N GLN A 734 -14.05 1.93 65.05
CA GLN A 734 -14.53 3.27 64.68
C GLN A 734 -13.78 4.41 65.43
N PRO A 735 -14.13 5.70 65.22
CA PRO A 735 -15.28 6.28 64.49
C PRO A 735 -14.97 7.03 63.20
#